data_AF-Q2JB82-F1
#
_entry.id   AF-Q2JB82-F1
#
_cell.length_a   1.000
_cell.length_b   1.000
_cell.length_c   1.000
_cell.angle_alpha   90.00
_cell.angle_beta   90.00
_cell.angle_gamma   90.00
#
_symmetry.space_group_name_H-M   'P 1'
#
loop_
_entity.id
_entity.type
_entity.pdbx_description
1 polymer ?
#
loop_
_entity_poly.entity_id
_entity_poly.type
_entity_poly.pdbx_seq_one_letter_code
_entity_poly.pdbx_strand_id
1 'polypeptide(L)'
;MNGLSKITASHRSRVAVVYLRQSTLVQVRDNTASTVRQYGLVDTAVELGWDRENVRVIDADLGVSGTFGADREGFRDLVAQVCLGEIGAIFGLEVSRLARSSADFARLLELARLTDALLVDADGVYDLADINDRLLLGLKGSMSECELHLLTGRLQGAKRAAAERGELRFPLPVGYVYDDEGVCVIDPDQEVQGAIRDVFAAFAAGGSAFQVVAAFVRRRFPLRAYGGIWAGQLRWGRLTHSRALGVLSNPCYAGTYVYGRYATCRTVRPDGTVHTGVRLRPREQWPVVRHGHHESYISWEEYVAIEARLSANCTHQGARPAREGLALCQGIMFCGSCGRPMTTRYYPQGRAAYGCSSSRADHEATPTCRSIRADVVDDAVAGLLLATVSPGQIEQALAAADEVTSRHTRAHRAAELAVERARYDADRAERALGAVEPENRLVARTLETRWEARLSALAEAEAALAAVRERRPALPDRDGLRALAADLPGLWHNPHTRDRDRKRLLRTLISDVTLLPETDRARARLGVRWHTGATDELALRRPATSPQVRRTPAPARQLIARLGPDHSDAEIVTALADAGLTTATGRPYDEAAVAWVRHAFHIPGRCPFRDGEISVDQVAATLGITANAVYYWLTHDRLAGRKDLSGRWCIPWNAQVEAACRRQIDASGHLIPRTPGPREVLPGDVTVHEAATRLGVPDDVVYYRIRIGQLTARRTPSGCLSLPWNPQAEAACRTRIAHPGSGPTGPGSRPLPHAATAHGDISVQQAATRLGIPTAQVYYWIRRGYLTAYRLNAGRVAIPWNDQVETACLHRAARTVKVNSTTQTITAR
;
A
#
# COMPACT_ATOMS: atom_id res chain seq x y z
N MET A 1 -42.37 42.66 10.10
CA MET A 1 -42.19 41.35 9.44
C MET A 1 -43.37 41.13 8.51
N ASN A 2 -43.14 40.88 7.21
CA ASN A 2 -44.24 40.60 6.27
C ASN A 2 -44.74 39.16 6.46
N GLY A 3 -46.05 38.93 6.29
CA GLY A 3 -46.64 37.58 6.31
C GLY A 3 -47.13 37.06 7.67
N LEU A 4 -47.34 37.93 8.67
CA LEU A 4 -47.86 37.52 9.99
C LEU A 4 -49.20 36.78 9.93
N SER A 5 -50.04 37.08 8.94
CA SER A 5 -51.32 36.39 8.70
C SER A 5 -51.17 34.92 8.29
N LYS A 6 -49.95 34.47 7.95
CA LYS A 6 -49.65 33.08 7.57
C LYS A 6 -49.43 32.18 8.80
N ILE A 7 -49.20 32.76 9.98
CA ILE A 7 -49.03 32.01 11.22
C ILE A 7 -50.40 31.60 11.76
N THR A 8 -50.61 30.30 11.96
CA THR A 8 -51.87 29.72 12.42
C THR A 8 -51.71 29.14 13.82
N ALA A 9 -52.82 28.80 14.49
CA ALA A 9 -52.79 28.09 15.76
C ALA A 9 -52.09 26.71 15.66
N SER A 10 -52.21 26.03 14.51
CA SER A 10 -51.51 24.78 14.22
C SER A 10 -49.99 24.94 14.17
N HIS A 11 -49.50 26.07 13.68
CA HIS A 11 -48.06 26.37 13.69
C HIS A 11 -47.54 26.63 15.12
N ARG A 12 -48.33 27.29 15.96
CA ARG A 12 -47.96 27.68 17.33
C ARG A 12 -48.04 26.53 18.34
N SER A 13 -48.87 25.51 18.08
CA SER A 13 -48.94 24.31 18.92
C SER A 13 -47.77 23.35 18.73
N ARG A 14 -46.91 23.60 17.72
CA ARG A 14 -45.71 22.83 17.38
C ARG A 14 -44.44 23.61 17.71
N VAL A 15 -43.32 22.93 17.82
CA VAL A 15 -42.04 23.51 18.25
C VAL A 15 -41.54 24.54 17.23
N ALA A 16 -41.09 25.71 17.70
CA ALA A 16 -40.32 26.66 16.92
C ALA A 16 -38.84 26.38 17.11
N VAL A 17 -38.09 26.22 16.01
CA VAL A 17 -36.65 25.94 16.06
C VAL A 17 -35.86 27.15 15.57
N VAL A 18 -34.96 27.65 16.41
CA VAL A 18 -33.96 28.66 16.06
C VAL A 18 -32.67 27.93 15.69
N TYR A 19 -32.34 27.90 14.39
CA TYR A 19 -31.16 27.20 13.90
C TYR A 19 -29.99 28.16 13.71
N LEU A 20 -28.92 27.96 14.48
CA LEU A 20 -27.75 28.82 14.47
C LEU A 20 -26.64 28.28 13.58
N ARG A 21 -25.99 29.18 12.85
CA ARG A 21 -24.89 28.82 11.95
C ARG A 21 -23.81 29.89 11.91
N GLN A 22 -22.58 29.46 12.16
CA GLN A 22 -21.35 30.22 11.88
C GLN A 22 -20.24 29.31 11.36
N SER A 23 -19.52 29.80 10.34
CA SER A 23 -18.71 28.98 9.44
C SER A 23 -17.34 28.54 10.00
N THR A 24 -16.84 29.17 11.07
CA THR A 24 -15.50 28.88 11.62
C THR A 24 -15.39 29.22 13.12
N LEU A 25 -14.61 28.44 13.87
CA LEU A 25 -14.29 28.71 15.28
C LEU A 25 -13.65 30.09 15.52
N VAL A 26 -12.94 30.63 14.52
CA VAL A 26 -12.35 31.98 14.57
C VAL A 26 -13.45 33.05 14.52
N GLN A 27 -14.44 32.90 13.64
CA GLN A 27 -15.58 33.82 13.58
C GLN A 27 -16.45 33.78 14.85
N VAL A 28 -16.57 32.61 15.49
CA VAL A 28 -17.30 32.49 16.77
C VAL A 28 -16.61 33.29 17.89
N ARG A 29 -15.27 33.37 17.87
CA ARG A 29 -14.49 34.14 18.85
C ARG A 29 -14.50 35.63 18.58
N ASP A 30 -14.37 36.04 17.32
CA ASP A 30 -14.10 37.44 16.96
C ASP A 30 -15.37 38.24 16.58
N ASN A 31 -16.49 37.59 16.22
CA ASN A 31 -17.74 38.25 15.80
C ASN A 31 -18.90 38.01 16.78
N THR A 32 -18.70 38.36 18.05
CA THR A 32 -19.69 38.18 19.13
C THR A 32 -21.04 38.83 18.85
N ALA A 33 -21.07 39.99 18.18
CA ALA A 33 -22.31 40.69 17.83
C ALA A 33 -23.23 39.89 16.87
N SER A 34 -22.67 39.12 15.93
CA SER A 34 -23.46 38.28 15.01
C SER A 34 -24.06 37.08 15.73
N THR A 35 -23.33 36.51 16.68
CA THR A 35 -23.79 35.41 17.53
C THR A 35 -24.94 35.87 18.42
N VAL A 36 -24.82 37.03 19.06
CA VAL A 36 -25.89 37.63 19.88
C VAL A 36 -27.16 37.87 19.06
N ARG A 37 -27.03 38.39 17.84
CA ARG A 37 -28.18 38.62 16.93
C ARG A 37 -28.91 37.34 16.54
N GLN A 38 -28.15 36.25 16.40
CA GLN A 38 -28.65 34.92 16.07
C GLN A 38 -29.44 34.31 17.24
N TYR A 39 -28.92 34.40 18.48
CA TYR A 39 -29.65 33.99 19.68
C TYR A 39 -30.91 34.84 19.94
N GLY A 40 -30.89 36.12 19.56
CA GLY A 40 -32.05 37.02 19.68
C GLY A 40 -33.29 36.61 18.87
N LEU A 41 -33.16 35.67 17.91
CA LEU A 41 -34.30 35.11 17.18
C LEU A 41 -35.26 34.33 18.08
N VAL A 42 -34.82 33.91 19.28
CA VAL A 42 -35.70 33.32 20.30
C VAL A 42 -36.77 34.31 20.72
N ASP A 43 -36.39 35.56 20.99
CA ASP A 43 -37.35 36.59 21.42
C ASP A 43 -38.30 36.94 20.26
N THR A 44 -37.81 36.92 19.02
CA THR A 44 -38.66 37.06 17.82
C THR A 44 -39.70 35.93 17.72
N ALA A 45 -39.33 34.67 18.00
CA ALA A 45 -40.28 33.56 17.98
C ALA A 45 -41.38 33.74 19.05
N VAL A 46 -41.02 34.23 20.23
CA VAL A 46 -41.96 34.53 21.31
C VAL A 46 -42.90 35.69 20.94
N GLU A 47 -42.37 36.78 20.36
CA GLU A 47 -43.18 37.91 19.86
C GLU A 47 -44.21 37.49 18.80
N LEU A 48 -43.90 36.45 18.02
CA LEU A 48 -44.80 35.91 16.99
C LEU A 48 -45.83 34.92 17.54
N GLY A 49 -45.82 34.66 18.84
CA GLY A 49 -46.84 33.92 19.58
C GLY A 49 -46.52 32.45 19.86
N TRP A 50 -45.25 32.04 19.79
CA TRP A 50 -44.82 30.74 20.35
C TRP A 50 -44.53 30.87 21.85
N ASP A 51 -44.97 29.90 22.64
CA ASP A 51 -44.58 29.82 24.05
C ASP A 51 -43.06 29.60 24.17
N ARG A 52 -42.42 30.27 25.12
CA ARG A 52 -40.95 30.20 25.29
C ARG A 52 -40.46 28.77 25.53
N GLU A 53 -41.27 27.92 26.15
CA GLU A 53 -40.99 26.48 26.38
C GLU A 53 -41.00 25.66 25.07
N ASN A 54 -41.73 26.14 24.05
CA ASN A 54 -41.83 25.54 22.72
C ASN A 54 -40.83 26.14 21.72
N VAL A 55 -39.89 26.99 22.17
CA VAL A 55 -38.79 27.53 21.34
C VAL A 55 -37.50 26.80 21.66
N ARG A 56 -36.94 26.08 20.68
CA ARG A 56 -35.70 25.31 20.81
C ARG A 56 -34.58 25.91 19.97
N VAL A 57 -33.39 26.07 20.57
CA VAL A 57 -32.19 26.50 19.85
C VAL A 57 -31.36 25.28 19.45
N ILE A 58 -30.92 25.23 18.20
CA ILE A 58 -29.94 24.24 17.70
C ILE A 58 -28.66 24.99 17.33
N ASP A 59 -27.62 24.81 18.15
CA ASP A 59 -26.30 25.43 18.03
C ASP A 59 -25.15 24.41 17.87
N ALA A 60 -25.48 23.11 17.82
CA ALA A 60 -24.53 22.00 17.69
C ALA A 60 -23.62 22.09 16.44
N ASP A 61 -24.01 22.88 15.43
CA ASP A 61 -23.24 23.10 14.20
C ASP A 61 -22.40 24.39 14.21
N LEU A 62 -22.29 25.10 15.34
CA LEU A 62 -21.44 26.28 15.47
C LEU A 62 -19.94 25.92 15.37
N GLY A 63 -19.21 26.65 14.53
CA GLY A 63 -17.76 26.47 14.39
C GLY A 63 -17.34 25.23 13.60
N VAL A 64 -18.28 24.46 13.05
CA VAL A 64 -18.01 23.31 12.19
C VAL A 64 -17.52 23.80 10.82
N SER A 65 -16.19 23.78 10.63
CA SER A 65 -15.57 24.26 9.40
C SER A 65 -15.84 23.34 8.21
N GLY A 66 -15.94 23.96 7.03
CA GLY A 66 -16.42 23.34 5.79
C GLY A 66 -15.50 22.30 5.12
N THR A 67 -15.05 21.28 5.82
CA THR A 67 -14.53 20.07 5.15
C THR A 67 -15.71 19.20 4.69
N PHE A 68 -15.63 18.65 3.47
CA PHE A 68 -16.65 17.74 2.95
C PHE A 68 -16.58 16.43 3.76
N GLY A 69 -17.67 16.06 4.43
CA GLY A 69 -17.76 14.83 5.24
C GLY A 69 -17.88 15.02 6.75
N ALA A 70 -17.93 16.25 7.27
CA ALA A 70 -18.35 16.47 8.66
C ALA A 70 -19.86 16.24 8.79
N ASP A 71 -20.24 15.22 9.55
CA ASP A 71 -21.62 14.81 9.81
C ASP A 71 -22.29 15.88 10.67
N ARG A 72 -23.18 16.69 10.08
CA ARG A 72 -23.88 17.79 10.78
C ARG A 72 -25.02 17.24 11.59
N GLU A 73 -24.74 16.92 12.84
CA GLU A 73 -25.73 16.36 13.77
C GLU A 73 -26.90 17.32 13.95
N GLY A 74 -26.65 18.63 14.18
CA GLY A 74 -27.72 19.62 14.38
C GLY A 74 -28.66 19.79 13.18
N PHE A 75 -28.11 19.82 11.95
CA PHE A 75 -28.93 19.90 10.74
C PHE A 75 -29.71 18.62 10.46
N ARG A 76 -29.13 17.44 10.74
CA ARG A 76 -29.86 16.16 10.61
C ARG A 76 -31.00 16.08 11.61
N ASP A 77 -30.77 16.51 12.85
CA ASP A 77 -31.78 16.56 13.90
C ASP A 77 -32.92 17.51 13.54
N LEU A 78 -32.59 18.67 12.94
CA LEU A 78 -33.59 19.60 12.40
C LEU A 78 -34.44 18.91 11.33
N VAL A 79 -33.80 18.32 10.31
CA VAL A 79 -34.49 17.65 9.20
C VAL A 79 -35.36 16.49 9.71
N ALA A 80 -34.88 15.72 10.69
CA ALA A 80 -35.63 14.62 11.28
C ALA A 80 -36.90 15.10 12.01
N GLN A 81 -36.81 16.16 12.82
CA GLN A 81 -37.96 16.74 13.51
C GLN A 81 -38.97 17.37 12.54
N VAL A 82 -38.50 17.97 11.44
CA VAL A 82 -39.39 18.40 10.35
C VAL A 82 -40.13 17.20 9.77
N CYS A 83 -39.43 16.10 9.43
CA CYS A 83 -40.06 14.89 8.91
C CYS A 83 -41.09 14.26 9.85
N LEU A 84 -40.92 14.41 11.17
CA LEU A 84 -41.87 13.94 12.18
C LEU A 84 -43.09 14.87 12.35
N GLY A 85 -43.08 16.06 11.73
CA GLY A 85 -44.16 17.04 11.84
C GLY A 85 -44.18 17.78 13.18
N GLU A 86 -43.11 17.67 13.98
CA GLU A 86 -43.02 18.26 15.32
C GLU A 86 -42.73 19.77 15.28
N ILE A 87 -42.23 20.27 14.15
CA ILE A 87 -41.82 21.66 13.96
C ILE A 87 -42.91 22.46 13.26
N GLY A 88 -43.30 23.58 13.86
CA GLY A 88 -44.24 24.54 13.28
C GLY A 88 -43.56 25.70 12.56
N ALA A 89 -42.35 26.08 12.98
CA ALA A 89 -41.57 27.12 12.32
C ALA A 89 -40.05 26.94 12.52
N ILE A 90 -39.26 27.31 11.51
CA ILE A 90 -37.79 27.32 11.52
C ILE A 90 -37.32 28.76 11.35
N PHE A 91 -36.60 29.27 12.35
CA PHE A 91 -36.04 30.61 12.40
C PHE A 91 -34.56 30.59 12.05
N GLY A 92 -34.17 31.51 11.15
CA GLY A 92 -32.77 31.74 10.81
C GLY A 92 -32.54 33.18 10.36
N LEU A 93 -31.33 33.70 10.58
CA LEU A 93 -31.01 35.09 10.22
C LEU A 93 -31.13 35.33 8.70
N GLU A 94 -30.66 34.36 7.91
CA GLU A 94 -30.92 34.23 6.48
C GLU A 94 -31.23 32.77 6.18
N VAL A 95 -32.51 32.48 5.93
CA VAL A 95 -33.00 31.11 5.73
C VAL A 95 -32.33 30.42 4.54
N SER A 96 -31.95 31.17 3.50
CA SER A 96 -31.17 30.66 2.35
C SER A 96 -29.79 30.10 2.72
N ARG A 97 -29.26 30.42 3.92
CA ARG A 97 -27.94 29.97 4.41
C ARG A 97 -28.00 28.86 5.45
N LEU A 98 -29.18 28.35 5.79
CA LEU A 98 -29.35 27.24 6.76
C LEU A 98 -28.62 25.97 6.30
N ALA A 99 -28.81 25.62 5.03
CA ALA A 99 -28.18 24.48 4.37
C ALA A 99 -26.85 24.84 3.71
N ARG A 100 -25.96 23.86 3.58
CA ARG A 100 -24.59 24.06 3.06
C ARG A 100 -24.51 23.79 1.55
N SER A 101 -25.43 22.98 1.03
CA SER A 101 -25.65 22.74 -0.39
C SER A 101 -27.02 23.27 -0.78
N SER A 102 -27.14 23.78 -2.01
CA SER A 102 -28.43 24.08 -2.63
C SER A 102 -29.33 22.84 -2.71
N ALA A 103 -28.77 21.63 -2.79
CA ALA A 103 -29.53 20.38 -2.73
C ALA A 103 -30.13 20.12 -1.34
N ASP A 104 -29.35 20.30 -0.27
CA ASP A 104 -29.83 20.14 1.11
C ASP A 104 -30.89 21.20 1.44
N PHE A 105 -30.71 22.42 0.91
CA PHE A 105 -31.70 23.49 1.08
C PHE A 105 -33.01 23.13 0.38
N ALA A 106 -32.94 22.72 -0.89
CA ALA A 106 -34.11 22.29 -1.65
C ALA A 106 -34.86 21.14 -0.96
N ARG A 107 -34.12 20.17 -0.40
CA ARG A 107 -34.69 19.07 0.38
C ARG A 107 -35.41 19.56 1.63
N LEU A 108 -34.83 20.51 2.37
CA LEU A 108 -35.50 21.11 3.53
C LEU A 108 -36.80 21.83 3.13
N LEU A 109 -36.79 22.59 2.02
CA LEU A 109 -37.98 23.24 1.51
C LEU A 109 -39.08 22.23 1.13
N GLU A 110 -38.71 21.12 0.51
CA GLU A 110 -39.67 20.06 0.15
C GLU A 110 -40.29 19.42 1.40
N LEU A 111 -39.48 19.11 2.40
CA LEU A 111 -39.95 18.49 3.64
C LEU A 111 -40.82 19.45 4.47
N ALA A 112 -40.43 20.71 4.58
CA ALA A 112 -41.19 21.72 5.30
C ALA A 112 -42.55 22.00 4.63
N ARG A 113 -42.62 21.94 3.29
CA ARG A 113 -43.91 22.00 2.56
C ARG A 113 -44.83 20.81 2.90
N LEU A 114 -44.28 19.59 2.95
CA LEU A 114 -45.07 18.39 3.22
C LEU A 114 -45.59 18.34 4.67
N THR A 115 -44.92 19.04 5.57
CA THR A 115 -45.17 18.99 7.02
C THR A 115 -45.80 20.27 7.56
N ASP A 116 -46.15 21.21 6.67
CA ASP A 116 -46.76 22.50 7.05
C ASP A 116 -45.90 23.25 8.08
N ALA A 117 -44.59 23.32 7.82
CA ALA A 117 -43.62 24.03 8.64
C ALA A 117 -43.22 25.35 7.98
N LEU A 118 -43.33 26.46 8.72
CA LEU A 118 -42.98 27.78 8.23
C LEU A 118 -41.48 28.04 8.29
N LEU A 119 -40.96 28.83 7.36
CA LEU A 119 -39.58 29.34 7.41
C LEU A 119 -39.63 30.84 7.70
N VAL A 120 -38.84 31.29 8.68
CA VAL A 120 -38.85 32.69 9.13
C VAL A 120 -37.44 33.26 9.12
N ASP A 121 -37.25 34.37 8.39
CA ASP A 121 -36.04 35.19 8.45
C ASP A 121 -36.36 36.64 8.86
N ALA A 122 -35.36 37.51 8.82
CA ALA A 122 -35.53 38.92 9.13
C ALA A 122 -36.48 39.65 8.16
N ASP A 123 -36.64 39.15 6.93
CA ASP A 123 -37.46 39.79 5.89
C ASP A 123 -38.94 39.37 5.96
N GLY A 124 -39.23 38.13 6.40
CA GLY A 124 -40.62 37.68 6.51
C GLY A 124 -40.84 36.24 6.94
N VAL A 125 -42.12 35.89 7.03
CA VAL A 125 -42.63 34.53 7.23
C VAL A 125 -43.00 33.91 5.89
N TYR A 126 -42.45 32.74 5.60
CA TYR A 126 -42.64 32.00 4.36
C TYR A 126 -43.41 30.70 4.59
N ASP A 127 -44.51 30.56 3.85
CA ASP A 127 -45.30 29.34 3.74
C ASP A 127 -44.98 28.66 2.40
N LEU A 128 -44.45 27.45 2.47
CA LEU A 128 -44.01 26.70 1.29
C LEU A 128 -45.16 26.04 0.52
N ALA A 129 -46.39 26.08 1.05
CA ALA A 129 -47.60 25.79 0.29
C ALA A 129 -47.94 26.92 -0.69
N ASP A 130 -47.53 28.17 -0.42
CA ASP A 130 -47.67 29.29 -1.35
C ASP A 130 -46.56 29.25 -2.42
N ILE A 131 -46.99 29.31 -3.68
CA ILE A 131 -46.09 29.32 -4.83
C ILE A 131 -45.17 30.56 -4.86
N ASN A 132 -45.65 31.71 -4.39
CA ASN A 132 -44.89 32.97 -4.39
C ASN A 132 -43.72 32.90 -3.40
N ASP A 133 -43.99 32.44 -2.17
CA ASP A 133 -42.97 32.24 -1.14
C ASP A 133 -41.96 31.18 -1.57
N ARG A 134 -42.41 30.10 -2.21
CA ARG A 134 -41.53 29.06 -2.74
C ARG A 134 -40.60 29.59 -3.82
N LEU A 135 -41.11 30.40 -4.75
CA LEU A 135 -40.30 31.02 -5.80
C LEU A 135 -39.29 32.00 -5.20
N LEU A 136 -39.73 32.83 -4.26
CA LEU A 136 -38.89 33.81 -3.58
C LEU A 136 -37.75 33.13 -2.81
N LEU A 137 -38.03 32.06 -2.05
CA LEU A 137 -37.00 31.30 -1.35
C LEU A 137 -36.05 30.56 -2.31
N GLY A 138 -36.56 30.03 -3.43
CA GLY A 138 -35.73 29.46 -4.49
C GLY A 138 -34.77 30.48 -5.12
N LEU A 139 -35.25 31.70 -5.36
CA LEU A 139 -34.44 32.81 -5.87
C LEU A 139 -33.41 33.27 -4.83
N LYS A 140 -33.81 33.45 -3.57
CA LYS A 140 -32.88 33.78 -2.46
C LYS A 140 -31.77 32.73 -2.30
N GLY A 141 -32.11 31.45 -2.44
CA GLY A 141 -31.15 30.34 -2.43
C GLY A 141 -30.12 30.45 -3.55
N SER A 142 -30.59 30.64 -4.79
CA SER A 142 -29.73 30.80 -5.97
C SER A 142 -28.86 32.06 -5.90
N MET A 143 -29.41 33.16 -5.40
CA MET A 143 -28.68 34.43 -5.22
C MET A 143 -27.56 34.27 -4.18
N SER A 144 -27.83 33.58 -3.07
CA SER A 144 -26.82 33.31 -2.04
C SER A 144 -25.65 32.46 -2.58
N GLU A 145 -25.93 31.49 -3.45
CA GLU A 145 -24.90 30.70 -4.13
C GLU A 145 -24.09 31.56 -5.11
N CYS A 146 -24.76 32.43 -5.89
CA CYS A 146 -24.13 33.37 -6.80
C CYS A 146 -23.21 34.35 -6.08
N GLU A 147 -23.66 34.95 -4.97
CA GLU A 147 -22.83 35.84 -4.13
C GLU A 147 -21.57 35.14 -3.65
N LEU A 148 -21.70 33.91 -3.14
CA LEU A 148 -20.55 33.13 -2.68
C LEU A 148 -19.58 32.84 -3.84
N HIS A 149 -20.11 32.54 -5.03
CA HIS A 149 -19.31 32.35 -6.23
C HIS A 149 -18.56 33.63 -6.63
N LEU A 150 -19.24 34.78 -6.64
CA LEU A 150 -18.64 36.08 -6.96
C LEU A 150 -17.57 36.49 -5.93
N LEU A 151 -17.84 36.33 -4.64
CA LEU A 151 -16.87 36.59 -3.57
C LEU A 151 -15.64 35.69 -3.71
N THR A 152 -15.85 34.40 -3.92
CA THR A 152 -14.75 33.45 -4.15
C THR A 152 -13.95 33.81 -5.40
N GLY A 153 -14.64 34.17 -6.49
CA GLY A 153 -14.04 34.63 -7.74
C GLY A 153 -13.17 35.88 -7.54
N ARG A 154 -13.69 36.89 -6.84
CA ARG A 154 -12.93 38.12 -6.51
C ARG A 154 -11.72 37.83 -5.63
N LEU A 155 -11.86 37.00 -4.60
CA LEU A 155 -10.74 36.60 -3.74
C LEU A 155 -9.66 35.85 -4.51
N GLN A 156 -10.05 34.92 -5.39
CA GLN A 156 -9.11 34.20 -6.25
C GLN A 156 -8.45 35.12 -7.28
N GLY A 157 -9.21 36.06 -7.85
CA GLY A 157 -8.70 37.10 -8.75
C GLY A 157 -7.67 38.00 -8.07
N ALA A 158 -7.99 38.52 -6.89
CA ALA A 158 -7.07 39.33 -6.08
C ALA A 158 -5.79 38.56 -5.72
N LYS A 159 -5.90 37.27 -5.34
CA LYS A 159 -4.74 36.41 -5.09
C LYS A 159 -3.87 36.22 -6.33
N ARG A 160 -4.48 36.00 -7.50
CA ARG A 160 -3.75 35.85 -8.77
C ARG A 160 -3.03 37.15 -9.14
N ALA A 161 -3.71 38.29 -9.07
CA ALA A 161 -3.12 39.58 -9.36
C ALA A 161 -1.94 39.92 -8.43
N ALA A 162 -2.09 39.65 -7.11
CA ALA A 162 -0.99 39.79 -6.16
C ALA A 162 0.17 38.82 -6.45
N ALA A 163 -0.13 37.59 -6.87
CA ALA A 163 0.89 36.63 -7.25
C ALA A 163 1.65 37.04 -8.52
N GLU A 164 0.95 37.54 -9.54
CA GLU A 164 1.55 38.05 -10.78
C GLU A 164 2.54 39.19 -10.53
N ARG A 165 2.25 40.04 -9.53
CA ARG A 165 3.19 41.08 -9.05
C ARG A 165 4.32 40.55 -8.16
N GLY A 166 4.21 39.32 -7.65
CA GLY A 166 5.18 38.74 -6.69
C GLY A 166 4.92 39.11 -5.23
N GLU A 167 3.82 39.79 -4.92
CA GLU A 167 3.51 40.33 -3.59
C GLU A 167 2.73 39.35 -2.70
N LEU A 168 2.16 38.30 -3.28
CA LEU A 168 1.35 37.34 -2.52
C LEU A 168 2.23 36.54 -1.55
N ARG A 169 2.04 36.79 -0.25
CA ARG A 169 2.74 36.06 0.80
C ARG A 169 2.22 34.64 0.97
N PHE A 170 3.14 33.69 1.11
CA PHE A 170 2.87 32.31 1.46
C PHE A 170 4.00 31.75 2.34
N PRO A 171 3.79 30.62 3.04
CA PRO A 171 4.85 29.98 3.81
C PRO A 171 6.11 29.74 2.96
N LEU A 172 7.20 30.43 3.31
CA LEU A 172 8.50 30.25 2.67
C LEU A 172 9.09 28.88 3.02
N PRO A 173 10.03 28.32 2.24
CA PRO A 173 10.78 27.16 2.68
C PRO A 173 11.85 27.54 3.72
N VAL A 174 12.36 26.55 4.47
CA VAL A 174 13.43 26.77 5.45
C VAL A 174 14.70 27.29 4.77
N GLY A 175 15.37 28.27 5.37
CA GLY A 175 16.48 29.02 4.74
C GLY A 175 16.07 30.39 4.21
N TYR A 176 14.78 30.71 4.23
CA TYR A 176 14.24 32.03 3.92
C TYR A 176 13.29 32.52 5.01
N VAL A 177 13.25 33.84 5.19
CA VAL A 177 12.33 34.57 6.06
C VAL A 177 11.78 35.79 5.32
N TYR A 178 10.68 36.34 5.84
CA TYR A 178 10.25 37.68 5.46
C TYR A 178 10.90 38.67 6.42
N ASP A 179 11.49 39.74 5.90
CA ASP A 179 11.96 40.85 6.72
C ASP A 179 10.79 41.75 7.20
N ASP A 180 11.13 42.85 7.86
CA ASP A 180 10.15 43.79 8.41
C ASP A 180 9.33 44.50 7.31
N GLU A 181 9.91 44.65 6.11
CA GLU A 181 9.23 45.19 4.91
C GLU A 181 8.39 44.11 4.21
N GLY A 182 8.58 42.84 4.57
CA GLY A 182 7.90 41.70 4.00
C GLY A 182 8.49 41.16 2.72
N VAL A 183 9.73 41.53 2.43
CA VAL A 183 10.51 41.01 1.31
C VAL A 183 11.10 39.66 1.71
N CYS A 184 11.17 38.74 0.75
CA CYS A 184 11.79 37.44 0.97
C CYS A 184 13.31 37.58 0.97
N VAL A 185 13.94 37.28 2.11
CA VAL A 185 15.39 37.35 2.30
C VAL A 185 15.93 36.02 2.84
N ILE A 186 17.22 35.77 2.65
CA ILE A 186 17.89 34.61 3.24
C ILE A 186 17.82 34.69 4.77
N ASP A 187 17.59 33.54 5.40
CA ASP A 187 17.54 33.44 6.86
C ASP A 187 18.86 33.95 7.48
N PRO A 188 18.84 34.94 8.40
CA PRO A 188 20.06 35.50 8.98
C PRO A 188 20.87 34.49 9.82
N ASP A 189 20.26 33.38 10.23
CA ASP A 189 20.96 32.32 10.97
C ASP A 189 21.97 31.58 10.06
N GLN A 190 23.26 31.76 10.34
CA GLN A 190 24.35 31.12 9.59
C GLN A 190 24.33 29.58 9.68
N GLU A 191 23.85 28.99 10.78
CA GLU A 191 23.72 27.53 10.91
C GLU A 191 22.66 27.02 9.92
N VAL A 192 21.56 27.77 9.75
CA VAL A 192 20.52 27.45 8.77
C VAL A 192 21.07 27.57 7.35
N GLN A 193 21.74 28.68 7.02
CA GLN A 193 22.33 28.88 5.70
C GLN A 193 23.33 27.78 5.35
N GLY A 194 24.23 27.44 6.27
CA GLY A 194 25.21 26.36 6.11
C GLY A 194 24.54 25.01 5.86
N ALA A 195 23.49 24.68 6.62
CA ALA A 195 22.74 23.44 6.42
C ALA A 195 22.07 23.35 5.04
N ILE A 196 21.57 24.46 4.49
CA ILE A 196 20.99 24.48 3.13
C ILE A 196 22.07 24.34 2.07
N ARG A 197 23.19 25.08 2.17
CA ARG A 197 24.33 24.97 1.24
C ARG A 197 24.89 23.55 1.22
N ASP A 198 24.99 22.93 2.38
CA ASP A 198 25.47 21.54 2.52
C ASP A 198 24.54 20.51 1.87
N VAL A 199 23.22 20.75 1.83
CA VAL A 199 22.28 19.88 1.10
C VAL A 199 22.59 19.89 -0.39
N PHE A 200 22.78 21.08 -0.97
CA PHE A 200 23.09 21.22 -2.40
C PHE A 200 24.50 20.70 -2.73
N ALA A 201 25.50 20.97 -1.88
CA ALA A 201 26.85 20.43 -2.04
C ALA A 201 26.87 18.88 -1.96
N ALA A 202 26.18 18.30 -0.98
CA ALA A 202 26.06 16.85 -0.85
C ALA A 202 25.33 16.23 -2.05
N PHE A 203 24.35 16.92 -2.63
CA PHE A 203 23.67 16.46 -3.83
C PHE A 203 24.56 16.57 -5.08
N ALA A 204 25.32 17.66 -5.23
CA ALA A 204 26.27 17.82 -6.33
C ALA A 204 27.30 16.67 -6.33
N ALA A 205 27.87 16.37 -5.16
CA ALA A 205 28.86 15.30 -4.97
C ALA A 205 28.26 13.88 -5.10
N GLY A 206 27.12 13.61 -4.46
CA GLY A 206 26.53 12.29 -4.41
C GLY A 206 25.69 11.95 -5.65
N GLY A 207 24.84 12.90 -6.05
CA GLY A 207 23.91 12.77 -7.15
C GLY A 207 22.56 12.13 -6.82
N SER A 208 22.26 11.88 -5.54
CA SER A 208 20.95 11.35 -5.12
C SER A 208 20.50 11.91 -3.78
N ALA A 209 19.17 12.05 -3.60
CA ALA A 209 18.60 12.52 -2.33
C ALA A 209 18.91 11.59 -1.14
N PHE A 210 19.07 10.28 -1.38
CA PHE A 210 19.51 9.35 -0.33
C PHE A 210 20.95 9.60 0.13
N GLN A 211 21.86 9.98 -0.76
CA GLN A 211 23.22 10.36 -0.37
C GLN A 211 23.25 11.66 0.42
N VAL A 212 22.37 12.61 0.10
CA VAL A 212 22.17 13.82 0.95
C VAL A 212 21.77 13.39 2.36
N VAL A 213 20.75 12.54 2.49
CA VAL A 213 20.34 12.02 3.81
C VAL A 213 21.48 11.29 4.51
N ALA A 214 22.28 10.51 3.78
CA ALA A 214 23.45 9.80 4.32
C ALA A 214 24.52 10.77 4.86
N ALA A 215 24.80 11.86 4.12
CA ALA A 215 25.71 12.92 4.56
C ALA A 215 25.22 13.64 5.83
N PHE A 216 23.90 13.66 6.06
CA PHE A 216 23.27 14.28 7.23
C PHE A 216 22.97 13.30 8.39
N VAL A 217 23.43 12.05 8.36
CA VAL A 217 23.09 11.04 9.40
C VAL A 217 23.45 11.48 10.82
N ARG A 218 24.58 12.18 10.98
CA ARG A 218 25.07 12.69 12.29
C ARG A 218 24.81 14.18 12.48
N ARG A 219 24.03 14.81 11.61
CA ARG A 219 23.78 16.25 11.60
C ARG A 219 22.29 16.52 11.72
N ARG A 220 21.95 17.65 12.35
CA ARG A 220 20.56 18.13 12.39
C ARG A 220 20.29 19.00 11.17
N PHE A 221 19.03 19.09 10.79
CA PHE A 221 18.55 19.90 9.69
C PHE A 221 17.39 20.80 10.15
N PRO A 222 17.39 22.10 9.78
CA PRO A 222 16.44 23.08 10.30
C PRO A 222 15.06 22.87 9.69
N LEU A 223 14.02 23.08 10.50
CA LEU A 223 12.61 23.04 10.17
C LEU A 223 11.98 24.33 10.69
N ARG A 224 11.16 24.99 9.88
CA ARG A 224 10.32 26.08 10.36
C ARG A 224 8.87 25.61 10.41
N ALA A 225 8.21 25.84 11.54
CA ALA A 225 6.80 25.49 11.71
C ALA A 225 5.92 26.64 11.22
N TYR A 226 4.88 26.33 10.44
CA TYR A 226 4.01 27.35 9.82
C TYR A 226 2.57 27.32 10.36
N GLY A 227 2.31 26.58 11.44
CA GLY A 227 0.97 26.45 12.01
C GLY A 227 0.96 25.95 13.46
N GLY A 228 -0.16 26.22 14.14
CA GLY A 228 -0.34 25.93 15.57
C GLY A 228 0.44 26.90 16.46
N ILE A 229 0.55 26.56 17.75
CA ILE A 229 1.25 27.35 18.78
C ILE A 229 2.74 27.60 18.48
N TRP A 230 3.31 26.88 17.51
CA TRP A 230 4.73 26.94 17.13
C TRP A 230 4.96 27.69 15.80
N ALA A 231 3.94 28.35 15.24
CA ALA A 231 4.06 29.09 13.99
C ALA A 231 5.20 30.12 14.05
N GLY A 232 6.08 30.09 13.05
CA GLY A 232 7.27 30.94 12.95
C GLY A 232 8.54 30.36 13.60
N GLN A 233 8.42 29.37 14.50
CA GLN A 233 9.57 28.88 15.27
C GLN A 233 10.48 27.95 14.45
N LEU A 234 11.79 28.17 14.58
CA LEU A 234 12.85 27.32 14.05
C LEU A 234 13.08 26.11 14.97
N ARG A 235 13.14 24.91 14.40
CA ARG A 235 13.34 23.63 15.08
C ARG A 235 14.38 22.79 14.36
N TRP A 236 15.12 21.98 15.09
CA TRP A 236 16.16 21.14 14.53
C TRP A 236 15.79 19.66 14.65
N GLY A 237 16.00 18.90 13.58
CA GLY A 237 15.66 17.47 13.56
C GLY A 237 16.43 16.69 12.49
N ARG A 238 16.11 15.41 12.33
CA ARG A 238 16.75 14.57 11.31
C ARG A 238 16.28 14.95 9.89
N LEU A 239 17.20 15.04 8.93
CA LEU A 239 16.84 15.15 7.52
C LEU A 239 16.26 13.82 7.02
N THR A 240 15.01 13.84 6.55
CA THR A 240 14.36 12.68 5.94
C THR A 240 14.46 12.74 4.41
N HIS A 241 14.32 11.59 3.75
CA HIS A 241 14.37 11.52 2.28
C HIS A 241 13.33 12.42 1.61
N SER A 242 12.07 12.40 2.07
CA SER A 242 11.00 13.24 1.52
C SER A 242 11.31 14.73 1.67
N ARG A 243 11.99 15.12 2.75
CA ARG A 243 12.36 16.51 3.00
C ARG A 243 13.57 16.96 2.17
N ALA A 244 14.57 16.09 2.00
CA ALA A 244 15.66 16.33 1.07
C ALA A 244 15.13 16.54 -0.36
N LEU A 245 14.20 15.69 -0.82
CA LEU A 245 13.52 15.90 -2.09
C LEU A 245 12.76 17.22 -2.14
N GLY A 246 12.00 17.54 -1.10
CA GLY A 246 11.26 18.80 -1.02
C GLY A 246 12.13 20.05 -1.09
N VAL A 247 13.37 20.00 -0.58
CA VAL A 247 14.35 21.08 -0.70
C VAL A 247 14.92 21.13 -2.12
N LEU A 248 15.42 20.00 -2.63
CA LEU A 248 16.07 19.91 -3.93
C LEU A 248 15.13 20.21 -5.11
N SER A 249 13.82 19.94 -4.96
CA SER A 249 12.80 20.20 -5.99
C SER A 249 12.06 21.53 -5.80
N ASN A 250 12.57 22.43 -4.95
CA ASN A 250 11.90 23.71 -4.70
C ASN A 250 12.60 24.86 -5.45
N PRO A 251 11.94 25.47 -6.46
CA PRO A 251 12.52 26.57 -7.25
C PRO A 251 12.78 27.84 -6.44
N CYS A 252 12.21 27.97 -5.24
CA CYS A 252 12.49 29.10 -4.34
C CYS A 252 13.99 29.23 -4.03
N TYR A 253 14.72 28.13 -3.85
CA TYR A 253 16.17 28.18 -3.60
C TYR A 253 16.98 28.71 -4.80
N ALA A 254 16.38 28.75 -6.00
CA ALA A 254 16.94 29.39 -7.19
C ALA A 254 16.44 30.84 -7.37
N GLY A 255 16.01 31.51 -6.29
CA GLY A 255 15.52 32.89 -6.32
C GLY A 255 14.23 33.07 -7.13
N THR A 256 13.53 31.97 -7.42
CA THR A 256 12.37 31.96 -8.32
C THR A 256 11.08 31.91 -7.53
N TYR A 257 10.24 32.92 -7.71
CA TYR A 257 8.90 32.99 -7.15
C TYR A 257 7.92 32.22 -8.05
N VAL A 258 7.19 31.25 -7.50
CA VAL A 258 6.25 30.41 -8.25
C VAL A 258 4.90 30.32 -7.54
N TYR A 259 3.82 30.63 -8.25
CA TYR A 259 2.45 30.46 -7.77
C TYR A 259 1.62 29.61 -8.74
N GLY A 260 0.78 28.74 -8.17
CA GLY A 260 -0.12 27.88 -8.94
C GLY A 260 0.52 26.61 -9.52
N ARG A 261 1.72 26.20 -9.05
CA ARG A 261 2.37 24.94 -9.47
C ARG A 261 1.53 23.69 -9.18
N TYR A 262 0.66 23.75 -8.18
CA TYR A 262 -0.27 22.67 -7.83
C TYR A 262 -1.70 23.05 -8.23
N ALA A 263 -2.40 22.13 -8.88
CA ALA A 263 -3.83 22.22 -9.18
C ALA A 263 -4.63 21.32 -8.24
N THR A 264 -5.73 21.83 -7.71
CA THR A 264 -6.74 21.00 -7.06
C THR A 264 -7.55 20.26 -8.13
N CYS A 265 -7.56 18.94 -8.09
CA CYS A 265 -8.34 18.08 -8.98
C CYS A 265 -9.47 17.42 -8.17
N ARG A 266 -10.70 17.51 -8.66
CA ARG A 266 -11.85 16.84 -8.04
C ARG A 266 -12.24 15.66 -8.93
N THR A 267 -12.44 14.50 -8.33
CA THR A 267 -12.83 13.27 -9.03
C THR A 267 -14.04 12.70 -8.32
N VAL A 268 -15.08 12.35 -9.07
CA VAL A 268 -16.27 11.69 -8.53
C VAL A 268 -16.07 10.19 -8.68
N ARG A 269 -16.19 9.45 -7.57
CA ARG A 269 -16.15 7.98 -7.58
C ARG A 269 -17.49 7.41 -8.02
N PRO A 270 -17.54 6.13 -8.44
CA PRO A 270 -18.80 5.47 -8.84
C PRO A 270 -19.89 5.46 -7.76
N ASP A 271 -19.52 5.57 -6.47
CA ASP A 271 -20.43 5.67 -5.32
C ASP A 271 -20.95 7.11 -5.08
N GLY A 272 -20.63 8.06 -5.96
CA GLY A 272 -21.01 9.47 -5.84
C GLY A 272 -20.12 10.29 -4.91
N THR A 273 -19.11 9.69 -4.26
CA THR A 273 -18.21 10.43 -3.37
C THR A 273 -17.22 11.29 -4.15
N VAL A 274 -17.08 12.56 -3.76
CA VAL A 274 -16.15 13.50 -4.39
C VAL A 274 -14.80 13.45 -3.66
N HIS A 275 -13.78 12.94 -4.34
CA HIS A 275 -12.41 12.98 -3.87
C HIS A 275 -11.71 14.24 -4.39
N THR A 276 -11.15 15.04 -3.48
CA THR A 276 -10.34 16.20 -3.84
C THR A 276 -8.86 15.85 -3.67
N GLY A 277 -8.12 15.81 -4.78
CA GLY A 277 -6.67 15.61 -4.81
C GLY A 277 -5.95 16.90 -5.22
N VAL A 278 -4.63 16.90 -5.00
CA VAL A 278 -3.74 17.96 -5.49
C VAL A 278 -2.75 17.33 -6.46
N ARG A 279 -2.58 17.94 -7.63
CA ARG A 279 -1.69 17.47 -8.69
C ARG A 279 -0.68 18.55 -9.05
N LEU A 280 0.60 18.18 -9.13
CA LEU A 280 1.64 19.04 -9.68
C LEU A 280 1.39 19.23 -11.18
N ARG A 281 1.40 20.48 -11.65
CA ARG A 281 1.33 20.82 -13.07
C ARG A 281 2.70 20.66 -13.72
N PRO A 282 2.77 20.26 -15.01
CA PRO A 282 3.98 20.43 -15.81
C PRO A 282 4.49 21.87 -15.72
N ARG A 283 5.80 22.06 -15.79
CA ARG A 283 6.44 23.35 -15.56
C ARG A 283 5.99 24.41 -16.55
N GLU A 284 5.71 24.01 -17.78
CA GLU A 284 5.21 24.87 -18.86
C GLU A 284 3.80 25.41 -18.58
N GLN A 285 3.08 24.81 -17.61
CA GLN A 285 1.72 25.18 -17.23
C GLN A 285 1.66 25.91 -15.88
N TRP A 286 2.80 26.32 -15.33
CA TRP A 286 2.85 27.11 -14.10
C TRP A 286 2.34 28.53 -14.38
N PRO A 287 1.24 28.97 -13.74
CA PRO A 287 0.61 30.24 -14.08
C PRO A 287 1.50 31.47 -13.83
N VAL A 288 2.29 31.45 -12.75
CA VAL A 288 3.16 32.56 -12.39
C VAL A 288 4.54 32.01 -12.04
N VAL A 289 5.55 32.48 -12.76
CA VAL A 289 6.97 32.18 -12.54
C VAL A 289 7.74 33.49 -12.70
N ARG A 290 8.41 33.96 -11.64
CA ARG A 290 9.28 35.14 -11.70
C ARG A 290 10.69 34.76 -11.22
N HIS A 291 11.64 34.75 -12.15
CA HIS A 291 13.06 34.53 -11.84
C HIS A 291 13.68 35.78 -11.22
N GLY A 292 14.73 35.60 -10.42
CA GLY A 292 15.46 36.72 -9.79
C GLY A 292 14.60 37.58 -8.85
N HIS A 293 13.57 36.98 -8.24
CA HIS A 293 12.66 37.70 -7.34
C HIS A 293 13.32 38.03 -5.99
N HIS A 294 14.19 37.14 -5.51
CA HIS A 294 14.87 37.25 -4.23
C HIS A 294 16.23 36.57 -4.33
N GLU A 295 17.10 36.80 -3.34
CA GLU A 295 18.42 36.18 -3.28
C GLU A 295 18.35 34.64 -3.31
N SER A 296 19.25 34.00 -4.06
CA SER A 296 19.22 32.57 -4.31
C SER A 296 20.38 31.83 -3.64
N TYR A 297 20.14 30.58 -3.22
CA TYR A 297 21.21 29.67 -2.77
C TYR A 297 21.92 28.99 -3.94
N ILE A 298 21.19 28.78 -5.04
CA ILE A 298 21.66 28.14 -6.27
C ILE A 298 21.21 28.95 -7.48
N SER A 299 21.81 28.73 -8.64
CA SER A 299 21.35 29.33 -9.90
C SER A 299 20.10 28.61 -10.45
N TRP A 300 19.40 29.23 -11.39
CA TRP A 300 18.27 28.59 -12.08
C TRP A 300 18.74 27.38 -12.92
N GLU A 301 19.89 27.50 -13.57
CA GLU A 301 20.53 26.43 -14.35
C GLU A 301 20.89 25.23 -13.46
N GLU A 302 21.42 25.50 -12.26
CA GLU A 302 21.70 24.46 -11.26
C GLU A 302 20.41 23.76 -10.82
N TYR A 303 19.34 24.51 -10.57
CA TYR A 303 18.03 23.92 -10.24
C TYR A 303 17.51 23.01 -11.36
N VAL A 304 17.58 23.43 -12.62
CA VAL A 304 17.18 22.62 -13.78
C VAL A 304 18.04 21.36 -13.88
N ALA A 305 19.34 21.46 -13.65
CA ALA A 305 20.24 20.30 -13.64
C ALA A 305 19.92 19.33 -12.49
N ILE A 306 19.58 19.84 -11.31
CA ILE A 306 19.13 19.04 -10.16
C ILE A 306 17.82 18.31 -10.49
N GLU A 307 16.84 19.01 -11.07
CA GLU A 307 15.55 18.44 -11.48
C GLU A 307 15.74 17.30 -12.50
N ALA A 308 16.57 17.53 -13.52
CA ALA A 308 16.93 16.51 -14.50
C ALA A 308 17.61 15.30 -13.86
N ARG A 309 18.54 15.52 -12.91
CA ARG A 309 19.23 14.45 -12.18
C ARG A 309 18.30 13.69 -11.24
N LEU A 310 17.38 14.37 -10.57
CA LEU A 310 16.34 13.74 -9.75
C LEU A 310 15.40 12.89 -10.61
N SER A 311 14.99 13.39 -11.78
CA SER A 311 14.19 12.64 -12.75
C SER A 311 14.95 11.39 -13.24
N ALA A 312 16.23 11.53 -13.58
CA ALA A 312 17.09 10.40 -13.94
C ALA A 312 17.31 9.40 -12.78
N ASN A 313 17.04 9.79 -11.53
CA ASN A 313 17.09 8.92 -10.37
C ASN A 313 15.78 8.13 -10.13
N CYS A 314 14.69 8.47 -10.80
CA CYS A 314 13.37 7.88 -10.60
C CYS A 314 13.31 6.43 -11.11
N THR A 315 13.27 5.49 -10.16
CA THR A 315 13.35 4.04 -10.40
C THR A 315 12.22 3.45 -11.25
N HIS A 316 11.12 4.18 -11.45
CA HIS A 316 9.95 3.76 -12.23
C HIS A 316 9.99 4.19 -13.70
N GLN A 317 10.85 5.15 -14.07
CA GLN A 317 10.94 5.67 -15.45
C GLN A 317 12.11 5.06 -16.26
N GLY A 318 12.62 3.90 -15.83
CA GLY A 318 13.59 3.13 -16.61
C GLY A 318 15.06 3.48 -16.36
N ALA A 319 15.40 4.68 -15.87
CA ALA A 319 16.77 5.02 -15.47
C ALA A 319 16.95 4.80 -13.96
N ARG A 320 17.63 3.71 -13.55
CA ARG A 320 18.08 3.58 -12.15
C ARG A 320 19.49 4.13 -12.06
N PRO A 321 19.86 4.95 -11.07
CA PRO A 321 21.26 5.31 -10.85
C PRO A 321 22.11 4.05 -10.66
N ALA A 322 23.37 4.09 -11.08
CA ALA A 322 24.31 3.03 -10.77
C ALA A 322 24.45 2.97 -9.23
N ARG A 323 23.88 1.92 -8.64
CA ARG A 323 23.89 1.63 -7.19
C ARG A 323 24.64 0.33 -6.95
N GLU A 324 25.01 0.09 -5.71
CA GLU A 324 25.55 -1.21 -5.28
C GLU A 324 24.57 -2.36 -5.59
N GLY A 325 25.13 -3.57 -5.67
CA GLY A 325 24.42 -4.82 -5.91
C GLY A 325 24.89 -5.53 -7.18
N LEU A 326 24.82 -6.85 -7.16
CA LEU A 326 25.43 -7.74 -8.16
C LEU A 326 24.92 -7.56 -9.60
N ALA A 327 23.72 -7.00 -9.80
CA ALA A 327 23.10 -6.90 -11.11
C ALA A 327 23.62 -5.69 -11.91
N LEU A 328 24.47 -5.90 -12.91
CA LEU A 328 25.17 -4.86 -13.67
C LEU A 328 24.22 -4.10 -14.62
N CYS A 329 23.42 -4.81 -15.40
CA CYS A 329 22.40 -4.24 -16.30
C CYS A 329 21.14 -3.71 -15.57
N GLN A 330 21.15 -3.61 -14.23
CA GLN A 330 20.05 -3.04 -13.46
C GLN A 330 19.65 -1.66 -14.00
N GLY A 331 18.38 -1.47 -14.36
CA GLY A 331 17.87 -0.16 -14.81
C GLY A 331 18.43 0.35 -16.14
N ILE A 332 18.95 -0.55 -16.97
CA ILE A 332 19.12 -0.35 -18.41
C ILE A 332 18.57 -1.56 -19.20
N MET A 333 17.91 -2.49 -18.51
CA MET A 333 17.38 -3.73 -19.05
C MET A 333 15.90 -3.57 -19.42
N PHE A 334 15.53 -3.86 -20.66
CA PHE A 334 14.15 -3.77 -21.18
C PHE A 334 13.63 -5.12 -21.67
N CYS A 335 12.29 -5.26 -21.64
CA CYS A 335 11.62 -6.44 -22.16
C CYS A 335 11.29 -6.23 -23.64
N GLY A 336 11.88 -7.03 -24.54
CA GLY A 336 11.62 -6.94 -25.98
C GLY A 336 10.20 -7.35 -26.40
N SER A 337 9.42 -7.94 -25.49
CA SER A 337 8.01 -8.30 -25.76
C SER A 337 7.02 -7.18 -25.48
N CYS A 338 7.26 -6.35 -24.46
CA CYS A 338 6.33 -5.29 -24.05
C CYS A 338 6.94 -3.87 -24.02
N GLY A 339 8.23 -3.73 -24.34
CA GLY A 339 8.97 -2.47 -24.34
C GLY A 339 9.20 -1.85 -22.96
N ARG A 340 8.65 -2.42 -21.88
CA ARG A 340 8.75 -1.87 -20.52
C ARG A 340 10.09 -2.22 -19.86
N PRO A 341 10.61 -1.36 -18.95
CA PRO A 341 11.83 -1.65 -18.21
C PRO A 341 11.66 -2.87 -17.29
N MET A 342 12.67 -3.72 -17.23
CA MET A 342 12.70 -4.91 -16.38
C MET A 342 13.12 -4.55 -14.96
N THR A 343 12.45 -5.19 -13.98
CA THR A 343 12.76 -5.03 -12.56
C THR A 343 13.85 -6.00 -12.14
N THR A 344 14.89 -5.50 -11.50
CA THR A 344 15.90 -6.32 -10.81
C THR A 344 15.38 -6.82 -9.48
N ARG A 345 15.50 -8.13 -9.22
CA ARG A 345 15.26 -8.76 -7.92
C ARG A 345 16.53 -9.38 -7.39
N TYR A 346 16.78 -9.16 -6.11
CA TYR A 346 17.85 -9.80 -5.35
C TYR A 346 17.24 -10.90 -4.48
N TYR A 347 17.88 -12.07 -4.47
CA TYR A 347 17.50 -13.23 -3.66
C TYR A 347 18.48 -13.40 -2.50
N PRO A 348 18.02 -13.89 -1.33
CA PRO A 348 18.87 -14.05 -0.14
C PRO A 348 20.13 -14.91 -0.36
N GLN A 349 20.11 -15.82 -1.33
CA GLN A 349 21.24 -16.69 -1.67
C GLN A 349 22.33 -15.98 -2.51
N GLY A 350 22.40 -14.65 -2.48
CA GLY A 350 23.37 -13.87 -3.26
C GLY A 350 23.16 -13.93 -4.78
N ARG A 351 21.91 -14.11 -5.24
CA ARG A 351 21.58 -14.19 -6.67
C ARG A 351 20.71 -13.01 -7.09
N ALA A 352 20.83 -12.57 -8.33
CA ALA A 352 19.95 -11.57 -8.90
C ALA A 352 19.26 -12.05 -10.19
N ALA A 353 18.11 -11.48 -10.51
CA ALA A 353 17.38 -11.75 -11.74
C ALA A 353 16.68 -10.50 -12.27
N TYR A 354 16.59 -10.39 -13.59
CA TYR A 354 15.77 -9.41 -14.29
C TYR A 354 14.40 -10.03 -14.60
N GLY A 355 13.32 -9.37 -14.18
CA GLY A 355 11.96 -9.82 -14.46
C GLY A 355 11.09 -8.69 -15.00
N CYS A 356 10.29 -8.98 -16.02
CA CYS A 356 9.27 -8.06 -16.51
C CYS A 356 8.23 -7.77 -15.40
N SER A 357 8.03 -6.49 -15.06
CA SER A 357 7.06 -6.03 -14.05
C SER A 357 5.62 -6.16 -14.54
N SER A 358 5.37 -5.91 -15.84
CA SER A 358 4.05 -5.98 -16.48
C SER A 358 3.39 -7.36 -16.36
N SER A 359 4.17 -8.42 -16.54
CA SER A 359 3.71 -9.81 -16.37
C SER A 359 3.18 -10.10 -14.96
N ARG A 360 3.49 -9.25 -13.96
CA ARG A 360 3.02 -9.41 -12.58
C ARG A 360 1.95 -8.41 -12.14
N ALA A 361 1.88 -7.23 -12.76
CA ALA A 361 0.97 -6.17 -12.33
C ALA A 361 -0.44 -6.35 -12.90
N ASP A 362 -0.55 -6.74 -14.17
CA ASP A 362 -1.81 -6.68 -14.90
C ASP A 362 -2.51 -8.05 -15.00
N HIS A 363 -1.85 -9.14 -14.57
CA HIS A 363 -2.24 -10.56 -14.81
C HIS A 363 -2.51 -10.94 -16.28
N GLU A 364 -2.59 -9.99 -17.19
CA GLU A 364 -2.55 -10.12 -18.65
C GLU A 364 -1.10 -10.23 -19.12
N ALA A 365 -0.48 -11.39 -18.86
CA ALA A 365 0.87 -11.64 -19.34
C ALA A 365 0.88 -11.73 -20.87
N THR A 366 1.63 -10.87 -21.56
CA THR A 366 2.08 -11.18 -22.92
C THR A 366 2.85 -12.52 -22.85
N PRO A 367 2.48 -13.56 -23.62
CA PRO A 367 3.02 -14.92 -23.45
C PRO A 367 4.54 -15.05 -23.55
N THR A 368 5.20 -14.05 -24.15
CA THR A 368 6.64 -13.98 -24.38
C THR A 368 7.40 -13.17 -23.33
N CYS A 369 6.71 -12.44 -22.42
CA CYS A 369 7.36 -11.75 -21.31
C CYS A 369 8.01 -12.75 -20.33
N ARG A 370 9.32 -12.68 -20.14
CA ARG A 370 10.08 -13.66 -19.32
C ARG A 370 10.99 -12.98 -18.29
N SER A 371 11.47 -13.79 -17.35
CA SER A 371 12.56 -13.42 -16.45
C SER A 371 13.85 -14.14 -16.84
N ILE A 372 14.99 -13.58 -16.50
CA ILE A 372 16.32 -14.17 -16.73
C ILE A 372 17.21 -13.88 -15.52
N ARG A 373 18.15 -14.78 -15.20
CA ARG A 373 19.12 -14.52 -14.13
C ARG A 373 20.08 -13.40 -14.56
N ALA A 374 20.48 -12.59 -13.60
CA ALA A 374 21.29 -11.40 -13.86
C ALA A 374 22.71 -11.79 -14.29
N ASP A 375 23.34 -12.75 -13.61
CA ASP A 375 24.68 -13.26 -13.95
C ASP A 375 24.82 -13.66 -15.42
N VAL A 376 23.87 -14.43 -15.95
CA VAL A 376 23.87 -14.87 -17.36
C VAL A 376 23.87 -13.70 -18.35
N VAL A 377 23.17 -12.62 -18.02
CA VAL A 377 23.10 -11.40 -18.85
C VAL A 377 24.33 -10.53 -18.64
N ASP A 378 24.68 -10.31 -17.38
CA ASP A 378 25.72 -9.38 -16.95
C ASP A 378 27.10 -9.87 -17.41
N ASP A 379 27.38 -11.18 -17.30
CA ASP A 379 28.64 -11.77 -17.77
C ASP A 379 28.79 -11.64 -19.30
N ALA A 380 27.70 -11.86 -20.04
CA ALA A 380 27.71 -11.74 -21.49
C ALA A 380 27.89 -10.30 -21.97
N VAL A 381 27.19 -9.35 -21.33
CA VAL A 381 27.31 -7.92 -21.65
C VAL A 381 28.67 -7.38 -21.22
N ALA A 382 29.19 -7.79 -20.06
CA ALA A 382 30.53 -7.45 -19.62
C ALA A 382 31.60 -8.00 -20.57
N GLY A 383 31.44 -9.25 -21.03
CA GLY A 383 32.32 -9.85 -22.03
C GLY A 383 32.34 -9.08 -23.34
N LEU A 384 31.15 -8.69 -23.85
CA LEU A 384 31.03 -7.83 -25.04
C LEU A 384 31.74 -6.49 -24.83
N LEU A 385 31.46 -5.80 -23.72
CA LEU A 385 32.08 -4.52 -23.39
C LEU A 385 33.61 -4.61 -23.38
N LEU A 386 34.17 -5.60 -22.68
CA LEU A 386 35.62 -5.79 -22.57
C LEU A 386 36.26 -6.19 -23.90
N ALA A 387 35.54 -6.90 -24.77
CA ALA A 387 36.03 -7.22 -26.12
C ALA A 387 36.00 -6.01 -27.06
N THR A 388 35.04 -5.10 -26.91
CA THR A 388 34.90 -3.91 -27.76
C THR A 388 35.91 -2.82 -27.41
N VAL A 389 36.26 -2.65 -26.13
CA VAL A 389 37.26 -1.65 -25.71
C VAL A 389 38.67 -2.16 -26.06
N SER A 390 39.10 -1.93 -27.30
CA SER A 390 40.47 -2.19 -27.73
C SER A 390 41.45 -1.09 -27.24
N PRO A 391 42.74 -1.42 -27.03
CA PRO A 391 43.77 -0.43 -26.65
C PRO A 391 43.85 0.79 -27.59
N GLY A 392 43.54 0.61 -28.89
CA GLY A 392 43.53 1.70 -29.87
C GLY A 392 42.44 2.74 -29.65
N GLN A 393 41.26 2.34 -29.13
CA GLN A 393 40.17 3.28 -28.82
C GLN A 393 40.43 4.07 -27.53
N ILE A 394 41.19 3.48 -26.59
CA ILE A 394 41.63 4.14 -25.36
C ILE A 394 42.60 5.29 -25.67
N GLU A 395 43.57 5.10 -26.57
CA GLU A 395 44.50 6.18 -26.96
C GLU A 395 43.76 7.34 -27.65
N GLN A 396 42.74 7.06 -28.46
CA GLN A 396 41.90 8.09 -29.07
C GLN A 396 41.07 8.86 -28.03
N ALA A 397 40.53 8.18 -27.02
CA ALA A 397 39.81 8.82 -25.91
C ALA A 397 40.73 9.69 -25.03
N LEU A 398 41.96 9.23 -24.77
CA LEU A 398 42.98 10.01 -24.05
C LEU A 398 43.43 11.24 -24.86
N ALA A 399 43.62 11.11 -26.18
CA ALA A 399 43.95 12.24 -27.05
C ALA A 399 42.82 13.29 -27.10
N ALA A 400 41.55 12.87 -27.11
CA ALA A 400 40.42 13.79 -27.02
C ALA A 400 40.34 14.49 -25.66
N ALA A 401 40.66 13.79 -24.56
CA ALA A 401 40.74 14.37 -23.22
C ALA A 401 41.88 15.39 -23.09
N ASP A 402 43.01 15.16 -23.76
CA ASP A 402 44.11 16.11 -23.84
C ASP A 402 43.71 17.40 -24.56
N GLU A 403 42.93 17.30 -25.64
CA GLU A 403 42.44 18.47 -26.36
C GLU A 403 41.52 19.33 -25.48
N VAL A 404 40.64 18.69 -24.70
CA VAL A 404 39.76 19.38 -23.73
C VAL A 404 40.58 20.03 -22.61
N THR A 405 41.60 19.34 -22.10
CA THR A 405 42.51 19.86 -21.07
C THR A 405 43.33 21.05 -21.59
N SER A 406 43.78 20.99 -22.85
CA SER A 406 44.47 22.07 -23.55
C SER A 406 43.57 23.29 -23.75
N ARG A 407 42.32 23.09 -24.18
CA ARG A 407 41.30 24.16 -24.27
C ARG A 407 41.05 24.82 -22.91
N HIS A 408 40.94 24.03 -21.84
CA HIS A 408 40.75 24.55 -20.48
C HIS A 408 41.97 25.34 -19.98
N THR A 409 43.19 24.86 -20.24
CA THR A 409 44.43 25.56 -19.88
C THR A 409 44.54 26.91 -20.59
N ARG A 410 44.16 26.97 -21.88
CA ARG A 410 44.10 28.23 -22.65
C ARG A 410 43.05 29.20 -22.09
N ALA A 411 41.86 28.70 -21.74
CA ALA A 411 40.80 29.51 -21.13
C ALA A 411 41.20 30.06 -19.75
N HIS A 412 41.84 29.24 -18.91
CA HIS A 412 42.38 29.67 -17.62
C HIS A 412 43.43 30.77 -17.80
N ARG A 413 44.38 30.58 -18.71
CA ARG A 413 45.41 31.59 -19.00
C ARG A 413 44.81 32.89 -19.53
N ALA A 414 43.78 32.81 -20.37
CA ALA A 414 43.08 33.99 -20.87
C ALA A 414 42.34 34.75 -19.75
N ALA A 415 41.72 34.03 -18.81
CA ALA A 415 41.06 34.62 -17.65
C ALA A 415 42.05 35.29 -16.67
N GLU A 416 43.22 34.67 -16.43
CA GLU A 416 44.29 35.29 -15.63
C GLU A 416 44.76 36.62 -16.24
N LEU A 417 45.03 36.63 -17.56
CA LEU A 417 45.45 37.83 -18.27
C LEU A 417 44.35 38.91 -18.28
N ALA A 418 43.07 38.52 -18.27
CA ALA A 418 41.95 39.46 -18.18
C ALA A 418 41.90 40.16 -16.81
N VAL A 419 42.12 39.41 -15.72
CA VAL A 419 42.23 39.97 -14.37
C VAL A 419 43.43 40.92 -14.26
N GLU A 420 44.59 40.54 -14.77
CA GLU A 420 45.79 41.40 -14.76
C GLU A 420 45.53 42.73 -15.49
N ARG A 421 44.90 42.70 -16.67
CA ARG A 421 44.53 43.91 -17.43
C ARG A 421 43.51 44.77 -16.70
N ALA A 422 42.46 44.17 -16.15
CA ALA A 422 41.42 44.89 -15.44
C ALA A 422 41.96 45.57 -14.17
N ARG A 423 42.88 44.91 -13.46
CA ARG A 423 43.55 45.46 -12.28
C ARG A 423 44.42 46.66 -12.66
N TYR A 424 45.22 46.54 -13.71
CA TYR A 424 46.01 47.66 -14.22
C TYR A 424 45.15 48.86 -14.62
N ASP A 425 44.01 48.64 -15.27
CA ASP A 425 43.10 49.70 -15.67
C ASP A 425 42.40 50.38 -14.48
N ALA A 426 42.08 49.61 -13.43
CA ALA A 426 41.54 50.14 -12.17
C ALA A 426 42.57 51.02 -11.46
N ASP A 427 43.81 50.54 -11.29
CA ASP A 427 44.91 51.29 -10.66
C ASP A 427 45.27 52.57 -11.45
N ARG A 428 45.11 52.53 -12.78
CA ARG A 428 45.30 53.71 -13.65
C ARG A 428 44.17 54.73 -13.46
N ALA A 429 42.93 54.28 -13.33
CA ALA A 429 41.78 55.15 -13.11
C ALA A 429 41.81 55.80 -11.72
N GLU A 430 42.24 55.06 -10.70
CA GLU A 430 42.46 55.57 -9.33
C GLU A 430 43.50 56.70 -9.33
N ARG A 431 44.67 56.49 -9.95
CA ARG A 431 45.71 57.51 -10.05
C ARG A 431 45.24 58.76 -10.79
N ALA A 432 44.40 58.60 -11.81
CA ALA A 432 43.83 59.73 -12.54
C ALA A 432 42.86 60.54 -11.66
N LEU A 433 42.06 59.87 -10.81
CA LEU A 433 41.21 60.53 -9.84
C LEU A 433 42.02 61.27 -8.76
N GLY A 434 43.05 60.61 -8.20
CA GLY A 434 43.91 61.20 -7.16
C GLY A 434 44.76 62.40 -7.63
N ALA A 435 44.91 62.59 -8.95
CA ALA A 435 45.63 63.72 -9.54
C ALA A 435 44.76 64.95 -9.83
N VAL A 436 43.43 64.87 -9.64
CA VAL A 436 42.53 66.02 -9.86
C VAL A 436 42.52 66.96 -8.66
N GLU A 437 42.66 68.25 -8.94
CA GLU A 437 42.52 69.29 -7.93
C GLU A 437 41.07 69.37 -7.40
N PRO A 438 40.86 69.56 -6.07
CA PRO A 438 39.54 69.52 -5.43
C PRO A 438 38.51 70.52 -6.00
N GLU A 439 39.00 71.59 -6.62
CA GLU A 439 38.21 72.68 -7.20
C GLU A 439 37.48 72.24 -8.49
N ASN A 440 38.02 71.24 -9.20
CA ASN A 440 37.48 70.73 -10.48
C ASN A 440 36.44 69.62 -10.28
N ARG A 441 35.38 69.96 -9.52
CA ARG A 441 34.38 68.99 -9.00
C ARG A 441 33.66 68.16 -10.08
N LEU A 442 33.41 68.74 -11.26
CA LEU A 442 32.79 68.02 -12.39
C LEU A 442 33.73 67.00 -13.03
N VAL A 443 35.02 67.30 -13.10
CA VAL A 443 36.05 66.40 -13.62
C VAL A 443 36.30 65.26 -12.63
N ALA A 444 36.37 65.58 -11.33
CA ALA A 444 36.47 64.58 -10.25
C ALA A 444 35.31 63.57 -10.31
N ARG A 445 34.07 64.05 -10.39
CA ARG A 445 32.88 63.19 -10.50
C ARG A 445 32.91 62.28 -11.74
N THR A 446 33.43 62.78 -12.87
CA THR A 446 33.56 61.99 -14.10
C THR A 446 34.63 60.90 -13.97
N LEU A 447 35.72 61.18 -13.27
CA LEU A 447 36.79 60.21 -13.02
C LEU A 447 36.42 59.20 -11.93
N GLU A 448 35.63 59.59 -10.93
CA GLU A 448 35.02 58.68 -9.95
C GLU A 448 34.15 57.65 -10.65
N THR A 449 33.19 58.07 -11.50
CA THR A 449 32.36 57.14 -12.27
C THR A 449 33.19 56.22 -13.16
N ARG A 450 34.28 56.74 -13.74
CA ARG A 450 35.21 55.93 -14.55
C ARG A 450 35.96 54.91 -13.69
N TRP A 451 36.36 55.25 -12.48
CA TRP A 451 37.04 54.34 -11.55
C TRP A 451 36.09 53.25 -11.05
N GLU A 452 34.87 53.61 -10.64
CA GLU A 452 33.82 52.66 -10.27
C GLU A 452 33.54 51.65 -11.41
N ALA A 453 33.45 52.12 -12.65
CA ALA A 453 33.28 51.25 -13.81
C ALA A 453 34.47 50.28 -14.00
N ARG A 454 35.71 50.70 -13.71
CA ARG A 454 36.89 49.83 -13.79
C ARG A 454 36.97 48.83 -12.62
N LEU A 455 36.55 49.22 -11.42
CA LEU A 455 36.44 48.31 -10.28
C LEU A 455 35.38 47.23 -10.52
N SER A 456 34.22 47.58 -11.10
CA SER A 456 33.20 46.61 -11.50
C SER A 456 33.75 45.61 -12.52
N ALA A 457 34.46 46.09 -13.56
CA ALA A 457 35.08 45.22 -14.55
C ALA A 457 36.15 44.30 -13.97
N LEU A 458 36.91 44.74 -12.96
CA LEU A 458 37.86 43.90 -12.24
C LEU A 458 37.14 42.79 -11.44
N ALA A 459 36.08 43.13 -10.71
CA ALA A 459 35.29 42.16 -9.96
C ALA A 459 34.67 41.08 -10.88
N GLU A 460 34.16 41.48 -12.05
CA GLU A 460 33.66 40.55 -13.08
C GLU A 460 34.76 39.62 -13.60
N ALA A 461 35.96 40.14 -13.88
CA ALA A 461 37.09 39.34 -14.35
C ALA A 461 37.57 38.35 -13.27
N GLU A 462 37.61 38.75 -12.00
CA GLU A 462 37.98 37.88 -10.87
C GLU A 462 36.96 36.76 -10.65
N ALA A 463 35.66 37.07 -10.76
CA ALA A 463 34.59 36.07 -10.70
C ALA A 463 34.68 35.07 -11.87
N ALA A 464 35.00 35.54 -13.08
CA ALA A 464 35.20 34.67 -14.23
C ALA A 464 36.40 33.71 -14.05
N LEU A 465 37.52 34.19 -13.48
CA LEU A 465 38.69 33.35 -13.16
C LEU A 465 38.36 32.30 -12.08
N ALA A 466 37.63 32.69 -11.04
CA ALA A 466 37.17 31.77 -10.00
C ALA A 466 36.29 30.65 -10.58
N ALA A 467 35.33 31.00 -11.45
CA ALA A 467 34.48 30.03 -12.13
C ALA A 467 35.25 29.05 -13.03
N VAL A 468 36.32 29.51 -13.70
CA VAL A 468 37.20 28.62 -14.49
C VAL A 468 38.01 27.69 -13.60
N ARG A 469 38.50 28.17 -12.44
CA ARG A 469 39.25 27.35 -11.47
C ARG A 469 38.40 26.25 -10.83
N GLU A 470 37.17 26.56 -10.44
CA GLU A 470 36.25 25.58 -9.85
C GLU A 470 35.84 24.47 -10.83
N ARG A 471 35.83 24.76 -12.13
CA ARG A 471 35.51 23.80 -13.19
C ARG A 471 36.63 22.78 -13.49
N ARG A 472 37.80 22.87 -12.84
CA ARG A 472 38.92 21.93 -13.05
C ARG A 472 38.81 20.74 -12.08
N PRO A 473 38.35 19.56 -12.50
CA PRO A 473 38.54 18.35 -11.71
C PRO A 473 40.02 17.95 -11.69
N ALA A 474 40.50 17.45 -10.54
CA ALA A 474 41.81 16.80 -10.44
C ALA A 474 41.74 15.46 -11.21
N LEU A 475 42.28 15.44 -12.43
CA LEU A 475 42.44 14.20 -13.19
C LEU A 475 43.71 13.47 -12.71
N PRO A 476 43.69 12.13 -12.64
CA PRO A 476 44.89 11.34 -12.37
C PRO A 476 45.96 11.56 -13.44
N ASP A 477 47.21 11.25 -13.09
CA ASP A 477 48.35 11.30 -14.01
C ASP A 477 48.12 10.40 -15.24
N ARG A 478 48.61 10.86 -16.40
CA ARG A 478 48.39 10.27 -17.74
C ARG A 478 48.85 8.83 -17.80
N ASP A 479 50.02 8.55 -17.22
CA ASP A 479 50.59 7.21 -17.23
C ASP A 479 49.78 6.27 -16.32
N GLY A 480 49.20 6.79 -15.24
CA GLY A 480 48.27 6.07 -14.39
C GLY A 480 46.97 5.69 -15.12
N LEU A 481 46.37 6.63 -15.88
CA LEU A 481 45.17 6.37 -16.67
C LEU A 481 45.44 5.38 -17.82
N ARG A 482 46.59 5.51 -18.49
CA ARG A 482 47.00 4.60 -19.57
C ARG A 482 47.24 3.18 -19.04
N ALA A 483 47.89 3.02 -17.89
CA ALA A 483 48.07 1.72 -17.24
C ALA A 483 46.74 1.09 -16.82
N LEU A 484 45.83 1.88 -16.23
CA LEU A 484 44.49 1.42 -15.83
C LEU A 484 43.62 1.00 -17.04
N ALA A 485 43.74 1.70 -18.16
CA ALA A 485 42.98 1.40 -19.35
C ALA A 485 43.57 0.23 -20.15
N ALA A 486 44.90 0.06 -20.14
CA ALA A 486 45.57 -1.08 -20.76
C ALA A 486 45.20 -2.42 -20.11
N ASP A 487 44.89 -2.43 -18.80
CA ASP A 487 44.38 -3.60 -18.07
C ASP A 487 42.95 -3.37 -17.56
N LEU A 488 42.06 -2.90 -18.43
CA LEU A 488 40.64 -2.78 -18.11
C LEU A 488 40.02 -4.12 -17.63
N PRO A 489 40.36 -5.29 -18.23
CA PRO A 489 39.91 -6.58 -17.70
C PRO A 489 40.38 -6.83 -16.26
N GLY A 490 41.64 -6.56 -15.91
CA GLY A 490 42.15 -6.70 -14.55
C GLY A 490 41.46 -5.75 -13.57
N LEU A 491 41.25 -4.49 -13.95
CA LEU A 491 40.50 -3.52 -13.15
C LEU A 491 39.04 -3.97 -12.93
N TRP A 492 38.40 -4.53 -13.97
CA TRP A 492 37.03 -5.01 -13.89
C TRP A 492 36.88 -6.18 -12.92
N HIS A 493 37.81 -7.14 -12.95
CA HIS A 493 37.78 -8.33 -12.09
C HIS A 493 38.40 -8.11 -10.71
N ASN A 494 39.01 -6.94 -10.45
CA ASN A 494 39.58 -6.62 -9.15
C ASN A 494 38.51 -6.65 -8.03
N PRO A 495 38.72 -7.39 -6.92
CA PRO A 495 37.77 -7.46 -5.81
C PRO A 495 37.46 -6.12 -5.15
N HIS A 496 38.37 -5.15 -5.23
CA HIS A 496 38.20 -3.81 -4.68
C HIS A 496 37.39 -2.86 -5.57
N THR A 497 37.21 -3.20 -6.85
CA THR A 497 36.30 -2.48 -7.74
C THR A 497 34.87 -2.77 -7.31
N ARG A 498 34.11 -1.73 -6.96
CA ARG A 498 32.72 -1.89 -6.50
C ARG A 498 31.79 -2.11 -7.69
N ASP A 499 30.70 -2.85 -7.48
CA ASP A 499 29.69 -3.09 -8.53
C ASP A 499 29.08 -1.79 -9.03
N ARG A 500 28.94 -0.79 -8.15
CA ARG A 500 28.52 0.56 -8.55
C ARG A 500 29.43 1.15 -9.63
N ASP A 501 30.74 0.95 -9.52
CA ASP A 501 31.71 1.54 -10.43
C ASP A 501 31.77 0.76 -11.76
N ARG A 502 31.64 -0.58 -11.71
CA ARG A 502 31.43 -1.42 -12.92
C ARG A 502 30.20 -0.98 -13.72
N LYS A 503 29.09 -0.71 -13.04
CA LYS A 503 27.86 -0.20 -13.68
C LYS A 503 28.04 1.16 -14.32
N ARG A 504 28.81 2.06 -13.69
CA ARG A 504 29.11 3.38 -14.26
C ARG A 504 29.89 3.23 -15.56
N LEU A 505 30.96 2.42 -15.55
CA LEU A 505 31.76 2.13 -16.74
C LEU A 505 30.91 1.53 -17.86
N LEU A 506 30.10 0.51 -17.56
CA LEU A 506 29.23 -0.14 -18.53
C LEU A 506 28.30 0.85 -19.24
N ARG A 507 27.69 1.75 -18.47
CA ARG A 507 26.71 2.72 -18.97
C ARG A 507 27.31 3.93 -19.66
N THR A 508 28.62 4.11 -19.59
CA THR A 508 29.32 5.13 -20.39
C THR A 508 29.27 4.78 -21.87
N LEU A 509 29.28 3.48 -22.21
CA LEU A 509 29.28 3.00 -23.60
C LEU A 509 27.93 2.41 -24.03
N ILE A 510 27.25 1.71 -23.13
CA ILE A 510 25.98 1.04 -23.41
C ILE A 510 24.81 1.92 -22.98
N SER A 511 23.87 2.14 -23.90
CA SER A 511 22.64 2.91 -23.70
C SER A 511 21.57 2.06 -23.02
N ASP A 512 21.26 0.89 -23.60
CA ASP A 512 20.36 -0.09 -23.02
C ASP A 512 20.63 -1.51 -23.52
N VAL A 513 20.05 -2.47 -22.79
CA VAL A 513 20.05 -3.88 -23.13
C VAL A 513 18.59 -4.34 -23.16
N THR A 514 18.22 -5.09 -24.18
CA THR A 514 16.85 -5.56 -24.40
C THR A 514 16.81 -7.09 -24.50
N LEU A 515 15.98 -7.75 -23.68
CA LEU A 515 15.78 -9.19 -23.74
C LEU A 515 14.76 -9.48 -24.85
N LEU A 516 15.27 -9.93 -25.99
CA LEU A 516 14.45 -10.18 -27.17
C LEU A 516 13.54 -11.41 -26.96
N PRO A 517 12.35 -11.44 -27.58
CA PRO A 517 11.48 -12.61 -27.53
C PRO A 517 12.18 -13.84 -28.13
N GLU A 518 12.12 -14.96 -27.42
CA GLU A 518 12.69 -16.23 -27.86
C GLU A 518 11.67 -17.35 -27.62
N THR A 519 11.47 -18.21 -28.62
CA THR A 519 10.51 -19.33 -28.55
C THR A 519 11.09 -20.46 -27.70
N ASP A 520 12.37 -20.80 -27.89
CA ASP A 520 13.08 -21.81 -27.12
C ASP A 520 13.27 -21.37 -25.66
N ARG A 521 12.75 -22.17 -24.71
CA ARG A 521 12.88 -21.89 -23.26
C ARG A 521 14.29 -22.12 -22.72
N ALA A 522 15.15 -22.81 -23.45
CA ALA A 522 16.54 -23.02 -23.11
C ALA A 522 17.47 -21.92 -23.64
N ARG A 523 16.99 -21.03 -24.50
CA ARG A 523 17.77 -19.93 -25.10
C ARG A 523 17.27 -18.55 -24.66
N ALA A 524 18.13 -17.56 -24.79
CA ALA A 524 17.78 -16.15 -24.65
C ALA A 524 18.58 -15.35 -25.68
N ARG A 525 17.96 -14.32 -26.25
CA ARG A 525 18.62 -13.36 -27.13
C ARG A 525 18.61 -11.99 -26.48
N LEU A 526 19.74 -11.30 -26.50
CA LEU A 526 19.87 -9.94 -26.00
C LEU A 526 20.22 -9.02 -27.15
N GLY A 527 19.51 -7.91 -27.29
CA GLY A 527 19.98 -6.76 -28.08
C GLY A 527 20.70 -5.79 -27.16
N VAL A 528 21.90 -5.35 -27.52
CA VAL A 528 22.68 -4.33 -26.81
C VAL A 528 22.76 -3.11 -27.70
N ARG A 529 22.30 -1.95 -27.21
CA ARG A 529 22.37 -0.67 -27.93
C ARG A 529 23.43 0.21 -27.30
N TRP A 530 24.37 0.68 -28.11
CA TRP A 530 25.44 1.60 -27.70
C TRP A 530 24.97 3.05 -27.77
N HIS A 531 25.60 3.95 -27.01
CA HIS A 531 25.31 5.39 -27.12
C HIS A 531 25.69 5.97 -28.51
N THR A 532 26.56 5.29 -29.26
CA THR A 532 26.86 5.61 -30.66
C THR A 532 25.70 5.31 -31.61
N GLY A 533 24.65 4.61 -31.16
CA GLY A 533 23.55 4.16 -31.99
C GLY A 533 23.77 2.79 -32.63
N ALA A 534 24.98 2.22 -32.54
CA ALA A 534 25.25 0.85 -32.95
C ALA A 534 24.44 -0.16 -32.11
N THR A 535 24.19 -1.33 -32.67
CA THR A 535 23.47 -2.42 -31.98
C THR A 535 24.17 -3.75 -32.21
N ASP A 536 24.36 -4.52 -31.14
CA ASP A 536 24.84 -5.89 -31.17
C ASP A 536 23.78 -6.86 -30.65
N GLU A 537 23.87 -8.12 -31.05
CA GLU A 537 23.00 -9.17 -30.57
C GLU A 537 23.78 -10.35 -29.98
N LEU A 538 23.39 -10.79 -28.79
CA LEU A 538 24.02 -11.90 -28.07
C LEU A 538 23.04 -13.06 -27.88
N ALA A 539 23.45 -14.26 -28.28
CA ALA A 539 22.71 -15.49 -28.04
C ALA A 539 23.25 -16.22 -26.79
N LEU A 540 22.36 -16.49 -25.83
CA LEU A 540 22.69 -17.06 -24.52
C LEU A 540 21.91 -18.35 -24.26
N ARG A 541 22.50 -19.23 -23.44
CA ARG A 541 21.78 -20.39 -22.88
C ARG A 541 21.25 -20.07 -21.50
N ARG A 542 19.99 -20.40 -21.27
CA ARG A 542 19.36 -20.30 -19.95
C ARG A 542 19.82 -21.50 -19.10
N PRO A 543 20.23 -21.27 -17.85
CA PRO A 543 20.54 -22.37 -16.95
C PRO A 543 19.28 -23.18 -16.67
N ALA A 544 19.46 -24.50 -16.55
CA ALA A 544 18.36 -25.42 -16.28
C ALA A 544 17.59 -25.01 -15.01
N THR A 545 16.26 -25.14 -15.07
CA THR A 545 15.39 -24.78 -13.95
C THR A 545 15.60 -25.73 -12.77
N SER A 546 15.29 -25.29 -11.55
CA SER A 546 15.46 -26.13 -10.35
C SER A 546 14.79 -27.51 -10.44
N PRO A 547 13.59 -27.68 -11.04
CA PRO A 547 13.02 -29.01 -11.26
C PRO A 547 13.82 -29.87 -12.25
N GLN A 548 14.42 -29.27 -13.28
CA GLN A 548 15.26 -29.98 -14.25
C GLN A 548 16.60 -30.42 -13.63
N VAL A 549 17.22 -29.54 -12.82
CA VAL A 549 18.48 -29.84 -12.13
C VAL A 549 18.29 -30.87 -11.00
N ARG A 550 17.13 -30.89 -10.34
CA ARG A 550 16.83 -31.84 -9.26
C ARG A 550 16.22 -33.16 -9.75
N ARG A 551 16.12 -33.36 -11.07
CA ARG A 551 15.53 -34.58 -11.63
C ARG A 551 16.46 -35.76 -11.41
N THR A 552 15.95 -36.84 -10.84
CA THR A 552 16.68 -38.10 -10.64
C THR A 552 17.33 -38.56 -11.95
N PRO A 553 18.65 -38.83 -11.98
CA PRO A 553 19.34 -39.31 -13.17
C PRO A 553 18.68 -40.57 -13.74
N ALA A 554 18.62 -40.69 -15.07
CA ALA A 554 17.98 -41.81 -15.74
C ALA A 554 18.53 -43.19 -15.31
N PRO A 555 19.86 -43.39 -15.12
CA PRO A 555 20.41 -44.67 -14.67
C PRO A 555 19.94 -45.06 -13.26
N ALA A 556 19.92 -44.11 -12.32
CA ALA A 556 19.43 -44.34 -10.95
C ALA A 556 17.95 -44.70 -10.95
N ARG A 557 17.14 -44.01 -11.75
CA ARG A 557 15.71 -44.33 -11.91
C ARG A 557 15.49 -45.73 -12.47
N GLN A 558 16.29 -46.15 -13.47
CA GLN A 558 16.18 -47.48 -14.07
C GLN A 558 16.57 -48.59 -13.07
N LEU A 559 17.63 -48.37 -12.28
CA LEU A 559 18.05 -49.33 -11.26
C LEU A 559 17.01 -49.50 -10.15
N ILE A 560 16.45 -48.38 -9.66
CA ILE A 560 15.35 -48.38 -8.66
C ILE A 560 14.10 -49.08 -9.24
N ALA A 561 13.79 -48.86 -10.51
CA ALA A 561 12.65 -49.50 -11.16
C ALA A 561 12.84 -51.03 -11.30
N ARG A 562 14.07 -51.47 -11.59
CA ARG A 562 14.41 -52.89 -11.75
C ARG A 562 14.39 -53.64 -10.41
N LEU A 563 14.95 -53.06 -9.36
CA LEU A 563 15.08 -53.71 -8.04
C LEU A 563 13.84 -53.52 -7.16
N GLY A 564 13.02 -52.50 -7.45
CA GLY A 564 11.85 -52.11 -6.67
C GLY A 564 10.92 -53.26 -6.27
N PRO A 565 10.52 -54.16 -7.18
CA PRO A 565 9.58 -55.24 -6.86
C PRO A 565 10.09 -56.27 -5.85
N ASP A 566 11.41 -56.48 -5.76
CA ASP A 566 11.97 -57.61 -5.01
C ASP A 566 12.85 -57.18 -3.82
N HIS A 567 13.29 -55.92 -3.79
CA HIS A 567 14.24 -55.40 -2.81
C HIS A 567 13.61 -54.28 -1.94
N SER A 568 14.03 -54.22 -0.68
CA SER A 568 13.74 -53.14 0.26
C SER A 568 14.46 -51.85 -0.12
N ASP A 569 14.01 -50.71 0.41
CA ASP A 569 14.64 -49.42 0.13
C ASP A 569 16.11 -49.38 0.60
N ALA A 570 16.45 -50.07 1.70
CA ALA A 570 17.83 -50.20 2.19
C ALA A 570 18.73 -51.03 1.25
N GLU A 571 18.21 -52.12 0.69
CA GLU A 571 18.91 -52.93 -0.31
C GLU A 571 19.10 -52.16 -1.63
N ILE A 572 18.11 -51.35 -2.01
CA ILE A 572 18.20 -50.47 -3.19
C ILE A 572 19.21 -49.36 -2.97
N VAL A 573 19.30 -48.76 -1.77
CA VAL A 573 20.34 -47.80 -1.40
C VAL A 573 21.73 -48.42 -1.54
N THR A 574 21.90 -49.65 -1.04
CA THR A 574 23.16 -50.39 -1.15
C THR A 574 23.52 -50.64 -2.62
N ALA A 575 22.57 -51.12 -3.42
CA ALA A 575 22.78 -51.35 -4.85
C ALA A 575 23.07 -50.05 -5.65
N LEU A 576 22.49 -48.92 -5.25
CA LEU A 576 22.81 -47.60 -5.83
C LEU A 576 24.22 -47.14 -5.46
N ALA A 577 24.67 -47.41 -4.23
CA ALA A 577 26.02 -47.12 -3.78
C ALA A 577 27.06 -47.99 -4.49
N ASP A 578 26.81 -49.29 -4.62
CA ASP A 578 27.67 -50.25 -5.34
C ASP A 578 27.78 -49.91 -6.83
N ALA A 579 26.72 -49.34 -7.42
CA ALA A 579 26.72 -48.86 -8.79
C ALA A 579 27.35 -47.45 -8.97
N GLY A 580 27.82 -46.81 -7.89
CA GLY A 580 28.41 -45.47 -7.90
C GLY A 580 27.42 -44.36 -8.28
N LEU A 581 26.12 -44.57 -8.10
CA LEU A 581 25.07 -43.65 -8.54
C LEU A 581 24.69 -42.66 -7.43
N THR A 582 24.77 -41.37 -7.74
CA THR A 582 24.37 -40.29 -6.82
C THR A 582 23.08 -39.60 -7.26
N THR A 583 22.46 -38.89 -6.32
CA THR A 583 21.36 -37.96 -6.60
C THR A 583 21.82 -36.83 -7.54
N ALA A 584 20.86 -36.11 -8.13
CA ALA A 584 21.15 -35.00 -9.05
C ALA A 584 21.93 -33.82 -8.41
N THR A 585 22.00 -33.77 -7.08
CA THR A 585 22.77 -32.80 -6.31
C THR A 585 24.11 -33.35 -5.81
N GLY A 586 24.53 -34.53 -6.29
CA GLY A 586 25.82 -35.15 -5.96
C GLY A 586 25.86 -35.84 -4.59
N ARG A 587 24.72 -36.01 -3.92
CA ARG A 587 24.64 -36.71 -2.63
C ARG A 587 24.37 -38.21 -2.83
N PRO A 588 24.83 -39.09 -1.93
CA PRO A 588 24.40 -40.48 -1.91
C PRO A 588 22.88 -40.57 -1.72
N TYR A 589 22.27 -41.64 -2.21
CA TYR A 589 20.85 -41.92 -1.94
C TYR A 589 20.68 -42.40 -0.50
N ASP A 590 19.66 -41.87 0.17
CA ASP A 590 19.13 -42.42 1.42
C ASP A 590 17.79 -43.12 1.15
N GLU A 591 17.29 -43.88 2.14
CA GLU A 591 16.01 -44.61 2.01
C GLU A 591 14.85 -43.66 1.68
N ALA A 592 14.86 -42.44 2.24
CA ALA A 592 13.84 -41.43 1.97
C ALA A 592 13.87 -40.94 0.51
N ALA A 593 15.06 -40.76 -0.07
CA ALA A 593 15.23 -40.39 -1.47
C ALA A 593 14.77 -41.52 -2.40
N VAL A 594 15.07 -42.78 -2.08
CA VAL A 594 14.59 -43.94 -2.84
C VAL A 594 13.06 -44.04 -2.75
N ALA A 595 12.48 -43.95 -1.55
CA ALA A 595 11.04 -43.96 -1.33
C ALA A 595 10.33 -42.83 -2.10
N TRP A 596 10.90 -41.62 -2.11
CA TRP A 596 10.37 -40.51 -2.89
C TRP A 596 10.42 -40.76 -4.39
N VAL A 597 11.53 -41.31 -4.91
CA VAL A 597 11.65 -41.67 -6.34
C VAL A 597 10.61 -42.73 -6.71
N ARG A 598 10.42 -43.74 -5.87
CA ARG A 598 9.40 -44.77 -6.10
C ARG A 598 8.00 -44.19 -6.14
N HIS A 599 7.68 -43.30 -5.21
CA HIS A 599 6.40 -42.59 -5.17
C HIS A 599 6.21 -41.70 -6.42
N ALA A 600 7.21 -40.88 -6.76
CA ALA A 600 7.14 -39.93 -7.87
C ALA A 600 7.05 -40.59 -9.26
N PHE A 601 7.56 -41.82 -9.39
CA PHE A 601 7.56 -42.58 -10.66
C PHE A 601 6.68 -43.84 -10.62
N HIS A 602 5.85 -44.01 -9.59
CA HIS A 602 4.92 -45.15 -9.42
C HIS A 602 5.61 -46.52 -9.50
N ILE A 603 6.80 -46.67 -8.90
CA ILE A 603 7.55 -47.94 -8.89
C ILE A 603 7.06 -48.80 -7.71
N PRO A 604 6.48 -50.00 -7.96
CA PRO A 604 5.92 -50.85 -6.92
C PRO A 604 7.02 -51.39 -6.00
N GLY A 605 6.68 -51.60 -4.72
CA GLY A 605 7.53 -52.24 -3.71
C GLY A 605 7.30 -53.71 -3.55
N ARG A 606 8.19 -54.35 -2.77
CA ARG A 606 8.04 -55.75 -2.38
C ARG A 606 6.61 -55.99 -1.93
N CYS A 607 5.96 -56.96 -2.57
CA CYS A 607 4.57 -57.31 -2.29
C CYS A 607 4.45 -57.67 -0.80
N PRO A 608 3.72 -56.89 0.01
CA PRO A 608 3.70 -57.10 1.47
C PRO A 608 2.73 -58.21 1.91
N PHE A 609 1.93 -58.74 0.98
CA PHE A 609 0.85 -59.69 1.23
C PHE A 609 1.31 -61.14 1.06
N ARG A 610 0.97 -62.00 2.02
CA ARG A 610 1.07 -63.46 1.87
C ARG A 610 -0.11 -63.98 1.03
N ASP A 611 -0.03 -65.22 0.54
CA ASP A 611 -1.15 -65.85 -0.16
C ASP A 611 -2.43 -65.80 0.71
N GLY A 612 -3.48 -65.19 0.17
CA GLY A 612 -4.76 -64.96 0.87
C GLY A 612 -4.85 -63.68 1.70
N GLU A 613 -3.85 -62.80 1.70
CA GLU A 613 -3.93 -61.47 2.31
C GLU A 613 -4.18 -60.37 1.26
N ILE A 614 -5.00 -59.37 1.59
CA ILE A 614 -5.24 -58.20 0.73
C ILE A 614 -5.08 -56.88 1.50
N SER A 615 -4.95 -55.79 0.76
CA SER A 615 -4.82 -54.42 1.29
C SER A 615 -6.14 -53.85 1.81
N VAL A 616 -6.04 -52.81 2.64
CA VAL A 616 -7.20 -52.00 3.08
C VAL A 616 -8.00 -51.45 1.90
N ASP A 617 -7.31 -50.97 0.85
CA ASP A 617 -7.97 -50.40 -0.33
C ASP A 617 -8.71 -51.48 -1.14
N GLN A 618 -8.15 -52.69 -1.22
CA GLN A 618 -8.82 -53.83 -1.85
C GLN A 618 -10.04 -54.28 -1.02
N VAL A 619 -9.95 -54.35 0.32
CA VAL A 619 -11.12 -54.64 1.18
C VAL A 619 -12.22 -53.59 0.98
N ALA A 620 -11.84 -52.31 0.98
CA ALA A 620 -12.79 -51.21 0.78
C ALA A 620 -13.48 -51.29 -0.58
N ALA A 621 -12.74 -51.64 -1.63
CA ALA A 621 -13.29 -51.85 -2.97
C ALA A 621 -14.22 -53.07 -3.04
N THR A 622 -13.83 -54.22 -2.48
CA THR A 622 -14.63 -55.46 -2.47
C THR A 622 -15.94 -55.31 -1.70
N LEU A 623 -15.92 -54.56 -0.59
CA LEU A 623 -17.11 -54.31 0.23
C LEU A 623 -17.92 -53.06 -0.19
N GLY A 624 -17.40 -52.24 -1.11
CA GLY A 624 -18.04 -51.00 -1.55
C GLY A 624 -18.12 -49.90 -0.49
N ILE A 625 -17.20 -49.88 0.48
CA ILE A 625 -17.14 -48.91 1.61
C ILE A 625 -15.90 -48.01 1.53
N THR A 626 -15.76 -47.04 2.43
CA THR A 626 -14.57 -46.16 2.48
C THR A 626 -13.39 -46.84 3.20
N ALA A 627 -12.16 -46.58 2.76
CA ALA A 627 -10.94 -47.10 3.42
C ALA A 627 -10.88 -46.74 4.92
N ASN A 628 -11.38 -45.56 5.31
CA ASN A 628 -11.47 -45.15 6.72
C ASN A 628 -12.35 -46.07 7.57
N ALA A 629 -13.43 -46.63 7.01
CA ALA A 629 -14.26 -47.59 7.72
C ALA A 629 -13.51 -48.90 8.01
N VAL A 630 -12.71 -49.35 7.05
CA VAL A 630 -11.85 -50.54 7.22
C VAL A 630 -10.75 -50.28 8.26
N TYR A 631 -10.10 -49.11 8.23
CA TYR A 631 -9.15 -48.69 9.28
C TYR A 631 -9.81 -48.63 10.66
N TYR A 632 -11.05 -48.16 10.74
CA TYR A 632 -11.82 -48.14 11.99
C TYR A 632 -12.06 -49.56 12.52
N TRP A 633 -12.41 -50.52 11.65
CA TRP A 633 -12.60 -51.92 12.07
C TRP A 633 -11.32 -52.59 12.54
N LEU A 634 -10.19 -52.33 11.87
CA LEU A 634 -8.88 -52.87 12.25
C LEU A 634 -8.37 -52.28 13.58
N THR A 635 -8.69 -51.02 13.88
CA THR A 635 -8.25 -50.34 15.12
C THR A 635 -9.11 -50.67 16.35
N HIS A 636 -10.31 -51.24 16.14
CA HIS A 636 -11.24 -51.60 17.21
C HIS A 636 -11.44 -53.12 17.30
N ASP A 637 -10.49 -53.90 16.77
CA ASP A 637 -10.48 -55.38 16.79
C ASP A 637 -11.74 -56.04 16.18
N ARG A 638 -12.43 -55.34 15.27
CA ARG A 638 -13.62 -55.84 14.55
C ARG A 638 -13.28 -56.51 13.22
N LEU A 639 -12.04 -56.36 12.76
CA LEU A 639 -11.46 -57.05 11.63
C LEU A 639 -10.03 -57.42 11.99
N ALA A 640 -9.67 -58.69 11.85
CA ALA A 640 -8.30 -59.14 12.12
C ALA A 640 -7.37 -58.69 10.99
N GLY A 641 -6.19 -58.18 11.35
CA GLY A 641 -5.14 -57.84 10.40
C GLY A 641 -3.79 -57.77 11.10
N ARG A 642 -2.72 -58.06 10.38
CA ARG A 642 -1.35 -57.80 10.87
C ARG A 642 -0.81 -56.54 10.24
N LYS A 643 0.16 -55.89 10.89
CA LYS A 643 0.98 -54.86 10.23
C LYS A 643 2.24 -55.50 9.65
N ASP A 644 2.64 -55.07 8.45
CA ASP A 644 3.96 -55.38 7.91
C ASP A 644 5.04 -54.51 8.57
N LEU A 645 6.31 -54.73 8.21
CA LEU A 645 7.47 -53.97 8.72
C LEU A 645 7.41 -52.47 8.36
N SER A 646 6.60 -52.08 7.38
CA SER A 646 6.35 -50.68 6.99
C SER A 646 5.10 -50.07 7.64
N GLY A 647 4.43 -50.81 8.53
CA GLY A 647 3.22 -50.37 9.23
C GLY A 647 1.93 -50.45 8.40
N ARG A 648 1.96 -51.06 7.21
CA ARG A 648 0.77 -51.29 6.37
C ARG A 648 -0.02 -52.50 6.87
N TRP A 649 -1.35 -52.41 6.82
CA TRP A 649 -2.22 -53.51 7.24
C TRP A 649 -2.36 -54.58 6.14
N CYS A 650 -2.04 -55.81 6.49
CA CYS A 650 -2.26 -57.02 5.71
C CYS A 650 -3.43 -57.78 6.32
N ILE A 651 -4.51 -57.92 5.56
CA ILE A 651 -5.79 -58.45 6.06
C ILE A 651 -5.98 -59.85 5.46
N PRO A 652 -6.01 -60.93 6.27
CA PRO A 652 -6.37 -62.25 5.77
C PRO A 652 -7.80 -62.22 5.26
N TRP A 653 -7.99 -62.56 3.99
CA TRP A 653 -9.25 -62.42 3.30
C TRP A 653 -9.72 -63.75 2.72
N ASN A 654 -10.86 -64.21 3.22
CA ASN A 654 -11.53 -65.40 2.76
C ASN A 654 -13.05 -65.17 2.75
N ALA A 655 -13.80 -66.11 2.17
CA ALA A 655 -15.25 -65.99 2.02
C ALA A 655 -16.00 -65.82 3.36
N GLN A 656 -15.47 -66.36 4.47
CA GLN A 656 -16.09 -66.23 5.79
C GLN A 656 -15.89 -64.83 6.39
N VAL A 657 -14.68 -64.26 6.25
CA VAL A 657 -14.36 -62.89 6.68
C VAL A 657 -15.15 -61.88 5.88
N GLU A 658 -15.28 -62.09 4.56
CA GLU A 658 -16.11 -61.22 3.72
C GLU A 658 -17.58 -61.26 4.15
N ALA A 659 -18.15 -62.45 4.39
CA ALA A 659 -19.53 -62.59 4.85
C ALA A 659 -19.76 -61.95 6.23
N ALA A 660 -18.79 -62.05 7.15
CA ALA A 660 -18.86 -61.39 8.44
C ALA A 660 -18.83 -59.86 8.32
N CYS A 661 -17.95 -59.32 7.46
CA CYS A 661 -17.90 -57.89 7.16
C CYS A 661 -19.19 -57.38 6.50
N ARG A 662 -19.79 -58.14 5.58
CA ARG A 662 -21.08 -57.79 4.95
C ARG A 662 -22.22 -57.74 5.97
N ARG A 663 -22.34 -58.73 6.85
CA ARG A 663 -23.31 -58.69 7.97
C ARG A 663 -23.09 -57.48 8.88
N GLN A 664 -21.85 -57.09 9.11
CA GLN A 664 -21.51 -55.90 9.90
C GLN A 664 -21.88 -54.58 9.20
N ILE A 665 -21.87 -54.54 7.87
CA ILE A 665 -22.38 -53.41 7.08
C ILE A 665 -23.90 -53.34 7.20
N ASP A 666 -24.58 -54.47 7.02
CA ASP A 666 -26.06 -54.54 7.08
C ASP A 666 -26.60 -54.14 8.46
N ALA A 667 -25.86 -54.45 9.53
CA ALA A 667 -26.19 -54.06 10.90
C ALA A 667 -25.84 -52.59 11.25
N SER A 668 -25.12 -51.87 10.38
CA SER A 668 -24.56 -50.54 10.68
C SER A 668 -25.24 -49.42 9.89
N GLY A 669 -26.03 -48.59 10.57
CA GLY A 669 -26.73 -47.46 9.95
C GLY A 669 -25.86 -46.32 9.37
N HIS A 670 -24.53 -46.36 9.57
CA HIS A 670 -23.59 -45.31 9.15
C HIS A 670 -22.71 -45.68 7.94
N LEU A 671 -22.77 -46.91 7.43
CA LEU A 671 -21.97 -47.35 6.29
C LEU A 671 -22.86 -47.45 5.05
N ILE A 672 -22.58 -46.63 4.04
CA ILE A 672 -23.38 -46.56 2.80
C ILE A 672 -22.60 -47.26 1.68
N PRO A 673 -23.15 -48.30 1.01
CA PRO A 673 -22.55 -48.89 -0.18
C PRO A 673 -22.47 -47.90 -1.34
N ARG A 674 -21.37 -47.90 -2.09
CA ARG A 674 -21.03 -46.87 -3.09
C ARG A 674 -21.82 -46.86 -4.40
N THR A 675 -22.77 -47.77 -4.63
CA THR A 675 -23.51 -47.84 -5.91
C THR A 675 -24.95 -47.30 -5.76
N PRO A 676 -25.27 -46.09 -6.27
CA PRO A 676 -26.64 -45.60 -6.26
C PRO A 676 -27.42 -46.18 -7.46
N GLY A 677 -28.47 -46.96 -7.18
CA GLY A 677 -29.55 -47.18 -8.15
C GLY A 677 -30.41 -45.92 -8.30
N PRO A 678 -31.28 -45.83 -9.33
CA PRO A 678 -32.19 -44.70 -9.50
C PRO A 678 -33.07 -44.51 -8.24
N ARG A 679 -33.28 -43.24 -7.86
CA ARG A 679 -34.01 -42.84 -6.65
C ARG A 679 -35.50 -43.11 -6.82
N GLU A 680 -35.94 -44.34 -6.57
CA GLU A 680 -37.37 -44.63 -6.40
C GLU A 680 -37.87 -44.03 -5.08
N VAL A 681 -38.81 -43.08 -5.16
CA VAL A 681 -39.56 -42.55 -4.02
C VAL A 681 -40.93 -43.25 -4.01
N LEU A 682 -41.40 -43.68 -2.85
CA LEU A 682 -42.71 -44.31 -2.72
C LEU A 682 -43.83 -43.31 -3.08
N PRO A 683 -44.93 -43.71 -3.73
CA PRO A 683 -46.00 -42.78 -4.11
C PRO A 683 -46.59 -42.07 -2.89
N GLY A 684 -46.49 -40.73 -2.86
CA GLY A 684 -47.00 -39.88 -1.76
C GLY A 684 -45.94 -39.44 -0.74
N ASP A 685 -44.72 -39.98 -0.80
CA ASP A 685 -43.59 -39.48 -0.01
C ASP A 685 -42.78 -38.45 -0.79
N VAL A 686 -41.98 -37.64 -0.10
CA VAL A 686 -41.03 -36.68 -0.70
C VAL A 686 -39.60 -36.98 -0.28
N THR A 687 -38.64 -36.53 -1.09
CA THR A 687 -37.22 -36.61 -0.72
C THR A 687 -36.85 -35.55 0.31
N VAL A 688 -35.74 -35.76 1.03
CA VAL A 688 -35.21 -34.78 2.01
C VAL A 688 -35.00 -33.40 1.38
N HIS A 689 -34.45 -33.36 0.15
CA HIS A 689 -34.20 -32.13 -0.58
C HIS A 689 -35.50 -31.40 -0.96
N GLU A 690 -36.52 -32.17 -1.34
CA GLU A 690 -37.81 -31.62 -1.73
C GLU A 690 -38.60 -31.10 -0.52
N ALA A 691 -38.53 -31.79 0.62
CA ALA A 691 -39.05 -31.28 1.89
C ALA A 691 -38.35 -29.98 2.33
N ALA A 692 -37.02 -29.91 2.17
CA ALA A 692 -36.22 -28.73 2.50
C ALA A 692 -36.60 -27.52 1.62
N THR A 693 -36.76 -27.76 0.31
CA THR A 693 -37.21 -26.77 -0.66
C THR A 693 -38.61 -26.26 -0.34
N ARG A 694 -39.57 -27.15 -0.03
CA ARG A 694 -40.93 -26.76 0.35
C ARG A 694 -40.95 -25.93 1.63
N LEU A 695 -40.11 -26.26 2.61
CA LEU A 695 -40.00 -25.51 3.87
C LEU A 695 -39.16 -24.23 3.78
N GLY A 696 -38.41 -24.02 2.70
CA GLY A 696 -37.51 -22.88 2.52
C GLY A 696 -36.27 -22.92 3.44
N VAL A 697 -35.76 -24.11 3.76
CA VAL A 697 -34.61 -24.32 4.67
C VAL A 697 -33.53 -25.19 4.02
N PRO A 698 -32.27 -25.16 4.48
CA PRO A 698 -31.23 -26.07 4.00
C PRO A 698 -31.55 -27.55 4.31
N ASP A 699 -31.16 -28.47 3.42
CA ASP A 699 -31.33 -29.92 3.56
C ASP A 699 -30.88 -30.44 4.95
N ASP A 700 -29.79 -29.88 5.48
CA ASP A 700 -29.21 -30.20 6.78
C ASP A 700 -30.20 -30.05 7.94
N VAL A 701 -31.12 -29.09 7.84
CA VAL A 701 -32.17 -28.85 8.85
C VAL A 701 -33.19 -29.98 8.86
N VAL A 702 -33.53 -30.51 7.69
CA VAL A 702 -34.43 -31.66 7.56
C VAL A 702 -33.74 -32.93 8.04
N TYR A 703 -32.46 -33.15 7.68
CA TYR A 703 -31.66 -34.25 8.24
C TYR A 703 -31.55 -34.19 9.76
N TYR A 704 -31.36 -33.00 10.32
CA TYR A 704 -31.32 -32.80 11.76
C TYR A 704 -32.65 -33.17 12.42
N ARG A 705 -33.78 -32.79 11.83
CA ARG A 705 -35.12 -33.10 12.34
C ARG A 705 -35.47 -34.58 12.29
N ILE A 706 -35.04 -35.27 11.25
CA ILE A 706 -35.11 -36.74 11.18
C ILE A 706 -34.29 -37.35 12.33
N ARG A 707 -33.07 -36.83 12.54
CA ARG A 707 -32.14 -37.33 13.57
C ARG A 707 -32.68 -37.17 15.00
N ILE A 708 -33.39 -36.09 15.31
CA ILE A 708 -34.00 -35.87 16.63
C ILE A 708 -35.41 -36.47 16.75
N GLY A 709 -35.84 -37.28 15.77
CA GLY A 709 -37.10 -38.03 15.80
C GLY A 709 -38.36 -37.18 15.55
N GLN A 710 -38.20 -35.93 15.11
CA GLN A 710 -39.32 -35.02 14.86
C GLN A 710 -39.95 -35.17 13.48
N LEU A 711 -39.23 -35.80 12.56
CA LEU A 711 -39.70 -36.23 11.24
C LEU A 711 -39.40 -37.71 11.07
N THR A 712 -40.43 -38.48 10.74
CA THR A 712 -40.26 -39.90 10.43
C THR A 712 -39.75 -40.02 8.99
N ALA A 713 -38.71 -40.81 8.75
CA ALA A 713 -38.22 -41.11 7.42
C ALA A 713 -38.05 -42.62 7.25
N ARG A 714 -38.26 -43.11 6.03
CA ARG A 714 -38.11 -44.51 5.64
C ARG A 714 -37.01 -44.61 4.58
N ARG A 715 -36.25 -45.71 4.59
CA ARG A 715 -35.29 -45.97 3.50
C ARG A 715 -35.99 -46.70 2.37
N THR A 716 -35.78 -46.23 1.15
CA THR A 716 -36.18 -46.90 -0.07
C THR A 716 -35.24 -48.10 -0.32
N PRO A 717 -35.64 -49.07 -1.16
CA PRO A 717 -34.75 -50.18 -1.56
C PRO A 717 -33.43 -49.71 -2.18
N SER A 718 -33.43 -48.53 -2.81
CA SER A 718 -32.25 -47.83 -3.35
C SER A 718 -31.40 -47.09 -2.31
N GLY A 719 -31.72 -47.22 -1.02
CA GLY A 719 -30.96 -46.67 0.09
C GLY A 719 -31.16 -45.17 0.34
N CYS A 720 -32.11 -44.52 -0.34
CA CYS A 720 -32.42 -43.10 -0.16
C CYS A 720 -33.49 -42.89 0.93
N LEU A 721 -33.46 -41.74 1.59
CA LEU A 721 -34.47 -41.39 2.61
C LEU A 721 -35.70 -40.76 1.95
N SER A 722 -36.85 -41.36 2.23
CA SER A 722 -38.19 -40.99 1.80
C SER A 722 -39.00 -40.55 3.02
N LEU A 723 -39.63 -39.39 2.96
CA LEU A 723 -40.44 -38.86 4.06
C LEU A 723 -41.93 -38.95 3.70
N PRO A 724 -42.77 -39.61 4.52
CA PRO A 724 -44.21 -39.49 4.40
C PRO A 724 -44.61 -38.03 4.64
N TRP A 725 -45.05 -37.36 3.58
CA TRP A 725 -45.24 -35.92 3.57
C TRP A 725 -46.68 -35.57 3.26
N ASN A 726 -47.34 -34.93 4.21
CA ASN A 726 -48.71 -34.46 4.08
C ASN A 726 -48.82 -32.98 4.52
N PRO A 727 -49.90 -32.27 4.17
CA PRO A 727 -50.07 -30.87 4.53
C PRO A 727 -50.00 -30.58 6.04
N GLN A 728 -50.42 -31.54 6.89
CA GLN A 728 -50.31 -31.42 8.34
C GLN A 728 -48.85 -31.49 8.83
N ALA A 729 -48.04 -32.37 8.26
CA ALA A 729 -46.61 -32.51 8.59
C ALA A 729 -45.82 -31.26 8.16
N GLU A 730 -46.17 -30.67 7.01
CA GLU A 730 -45.57 -29.41 6.56
C GLU A 730 -45.96 -28.24 7.47
N ALA A 731 -47.24 -28.09 7.80
CA ALA A 731 -47.71 -27.06 8.72
C ALA A 731 -47.05 -27.18 10.10
N ALA A 732 -46.98 -28.38 10.67
CA ALA A 732 -46.29 -28.64 11.93
C ALA A 732 -44.80 -28.27 11.86
N CYS A 733 -44.13 -28.54 10.73
CA CYS A 733 -42.74 -28.13 10.53
C CYS A 733 -42.57 -26.62 10.42
N ARG A 734 -43.48 -25.91 9.74
CA ARG A 734 -43.47 -24.45 9.61
C ARG A 734 -43.74 -23.75 10.93
N THR A 735 -44.71 -24.22 11.72
CA THR A 735 -44.98 -23.65 13.06
C THR A 735 -43.77 -23.77 13.98
N ARG A 736 -43.03 -24.89 13.91
CA ARG A 736 -41.77 -25.10 14.66
C ARG A 736 -40.60 -24.29 14.12
N ILE A 737 -40.61 -23.87 12.84
CA ILE A 737 -39.63 -22.93 12.29
C ILE A 737 -39.95 -21.51 12.76
N ALA A 738 -41.23 -21.13 12.78
CA ALA A 738 -41.69 -19.80 13.18
C ALA A 738 -41.57 -19.53 14.70
N HIS A 739 -41.67 -20.56 15.53
CA HIS A 739 -41.53 -20.46 16.99
C HIS A 739 -40.35 -21.32 17.48
N PRO A 740 -39.10 -20.80 17.46
CA PRO A 740 -37.94 -21.54 17.94
C PRO A 740 -37.93 -21.55 19.48
N GLY A 741 -38.87 -22.27 20.09
CA GLY A 741 -38.88 -22.50 21.54
C GLY A 741 -37.67 -23.32 21.96
N SER A 742 -36.83 -22.74 22.82
CA SER A 742 -35.84 -23.39 23.71
C SER A 742 -35.36 -24.79 23.28
N GLY A 743 -34.73 -24.89 22.11
CA GLY A 743 -34.25 -26.13 21.52
C GLY A 743 -32.94 -25.90 20.78
N PRO A 744 -32.05 -26.90 20.71
CA PRO A 744 -30.64 -26.68 20.45
C PRO A 744 -30.39 -26.33 18.98
N THR A 745 -29.70 -25.22 18.75
CA THR A 745 -29.16 -24.83 17.44
C THR A 745 -27.62 -24.89 17.47
N GLY A 746 -27.06 -25.97 16.89
CA GLY A 746 -25.64 -26.06 16.53
C GLY A 746 -24.98 -27.42 16.84
N PRO A 747 -24.15 -27.97 15.94
CA PRO A 747 -23.57 -29.30 16.12
C PRO A 747 -22.40 -29.25 17.12
N GLY A 748 -22.58 -29.91 18.28
CA GLY A 748 -21.51 -30.22 19.22
C GLY A 748 -21.81 -29.98 20.70
N SER A 749 -22.97 -29.44 21.07
CA SER A 749 -23.33 -29.22 22.49
C SER A 749 -24.05 -30.45 23.07
N ARG A 750 -23.40 -31.12 24.03
CA ARG A 750 -24.16 -31.73 25.13
C ARG A 750 -24.87 -30.59 25.88
N PRO A 751 -26.13 -30.76 26.33
CA PRO A 751 -26.78 -29.72 27.13
C PRO A 751 -25.95 -29.48 28.38
N LEU A 752 -25.49 -28.24 28.56
CA LEU A 752 -24.86 -27.80 29.80
C LEU A 752 -25.99 -27.49 30.79
N PRO A 753 -25.96 -28.04 32.00
CA PRO A 753 -27.04 -27.84 32.96
C PRO A 753 -27.16 -26.36 33.30
N HIS A 754 -28.39 -25.85 33.33
CA HIS A 754 -28.70 -24.52 33.84
C HIS A 754 -28.49 -24.52 35.36
N ALA A 755 -27.39 -23.94 35.83
CA ALA A 755 -27.17 -23.67 37.24
C ALA A 755 -27.05 -22.16 37.48
N ALA A 756 -27.76 -21.67 38.49
CA ALA A 756 -27.58 -20.34 39.02
C ALA A 756 -26.14 -20.19 39.55
N THR A 757 -25.54 -19.01 39.33
CA THR A 757 -24.15 -18.67 39.67
C THR A 757 -23.75 -19.16 41.06
N ALA A 758 -22.81 -20.10 41.11
CA ALA A 758 -22.13 -20.49 42.34
C ALA A 758 -20.91 -19.58 42.59
N HIS A 759 -20.63 -19.29 43.87
CA HIS A 759 -19.48 -18.50 44.29
C HIS A 759 -18.17 -19.23 43.93
N GLY A 760 -17.33 -18.65 43.06
CA GLY A 760 -16.01 -19.20 42.69
C GLY A 760 -15.73 -19.27 41.19
N ASP A 761 -16.73 -19.06 40.34
CA ASP A 761 -16.58 -19.22 38.90
C ASP A 761 -15.95 -18.00 38.23
N ILE A 762 -15.10 -18.22 37.22
CA ILE A 762 -14.40 -17.15 36.49
C ILE A 762 -14.80 -17.11 35.02
N SER A 763 -14.65 -15.93 34.41
CA SER A 763 -14.89 -15.75 32.98
C SER A 763 -13.73 -16.28 32.12
N VAL A 764 -13.98 -16.51 30.83
CA VAL A 764 -12.96 -16.92 29.85
C VAL A 764 -11.78 -15.93 29.79
N GLN A 765 -12.04 -14.62 29.94
CA GLN A 765 -10.99 -13.61 29.98
C GLN A 765 -10.15 -13.72 31.25
N GLN A 766 -10.77 -13.93 32.41
CA GLN A 766 -10.05 -14.12 33.67
C GLN A 766 -9.22 -15.42 33.67
N ALA A 767 -9.74 -16.51 33.10
CA ALA A 767 -8.99 -17.75 32.93
C ALA A 767 -7.78 -17.58 32.00
N ALA A 768 -7.95 -16.85 30.89
CA ALA A 768 -6.87 -16.53 29.97
C ALA A 768 -5.75 -15.72 30.65
N THR A 769 -6.14 -14.72 31.46
CA THR A 769 -5.21 -13.89 32.22
C THR A 769 -4.46 -14.71 33.29
N ARG A 770 -5.14 -15.57 34.05
CA ARG A 770 -4.50 -16.41 35.08
C ARG A 770 -3.53 -17.43 34.50
N LEU A 771 -3.86 -18.00 33.34
CA LEU A 771 -3.02 -19.00 32.66
C LEU A 771 -1.93 -18.41 31.75
N GLY A 772 -1.94 -17.09 31.50
CA GLY A 772 -1.00 -16.44 30.60
C GLY A 772 -1.12 -16.86 29.12
N ILE A 773 -2.33 -17.21 28.66
CA ILE A 773 -2.59 -17.69 27.28
C ILE A 773 -3.67 -16.87 26.58
N PRO A 774 -3.71 -16.82 25.23
CA PRO A 774 -4.76 -16.11 24.51
C PRO A 774 -6.17 -16.67 24.79
N THR A 775 -7.18 -15.81 24.84
CA THR A 775 -8.59 -16.20 25.06
C THR A 775 -9.11 -17.21 24.05
N ALA A 776 -8.65 -17.14 22.80
CA ALA A 776 -8.97 -18.12 21.76
C ALA A 776 -8.53 -19.56 22.13
N GLN A 777 -7.41 -19.69 22.86
CA GLN A 777 -6.90 -20.97 23.32
C GLN A 777 -7.77 -21.56 24.45
N VAL A 778 -8.30 -20.72 25.33
CA VAL A 778 -9.27 -21.12 26.36
C VAL A 778 -10.56 -21.61 25.72
N TYR A 779 -11.07 -20.89 24.71
CA TYR A 779 -12.24 -21.36 23.92
C TYR A 779 -11.96 -22.68 23.20
N TYR A 780 -10.76 -22.87 22.68
CA TYR A 780 -10.36 -24.14 22.08
C TYR A 780 -10.37 -25.30 23.09
N TRP A 781 -9.89 -25.07 24.32
CA TRP A 781 -9.92 -26.09 25.38
C TRP A 781 -11.33 -26.43 25.85
N ILE A 782 -12.21 -25.43 25.96
CA ILE A 782 -13.64 -25.66 26.22
C ILE A 782 -14.26 -26.51 25.10
N ARG A 783 -13.98 -26.17 23.83
CA ARG A 783 -14.50 -26.89 22.67
C ARG A 783 -14.02 -28.36 22.59
N ARG A 784 -12.80 -28.63 23.07
CA ARG A 784 -12.23 -29.98 23.11
C ARG A 784 -12.63 -30.78 24.36
N GLY A 785 -13.39 -30.19 25.29
CA GLY A 785 -13.81 -30.83 26.53
C GLY A 785 -12.72 -30.93 27.60
N TYR A 786 -11.64 -30.16 27.45
CA TYR A 786 -10.54 -30.11 28.42
C TYR A 786 -10.83 -29.19 29.61
N LEU A 787 -11.84 -28.33 29.47
CA LEU A 787 -12.22 -27.34 30.46
C LEU A 787 -13.74 -27.23 30.46
N THR A 788 -14.36 -27.51 31.60
CA THR A 788 -15.82 -27.49 31.74
C THR A 788 -16.27 -26.04 31.89
N ALA A 789 -17.30 -25.62 31.15
CA ALA A 789 -17.83 -24.27 31.20
C ALA A 789 -19.35 -24.31 30.95
N TYR A 790 -20.09 -23.33 31.45
CA TYR A 790 -21.53 -23.21 31.24
C TYR A 790 -21.93 -21.76 30.89
N ARG A 791 -23.13 -21.58 30.32
CA ARG A 791 -23.62 -20.27 29.91
C ARG A 791 -24.55 -19.69 30.97
N LEU A 792 -24.34 -18.42 31.29
CA LEU A 792 -25.25 -17.62 32.10
C LEU A 792 -26.39 -17.07 31.22
N ASN A 793 -27.51 -16.68 31.86
CA ASN A 793 -28.70 -16.16 31.18
C ASN A 793 -28.43 -14.93 30.30
N ALA A 794 -27.37 -14.16 30.59
CA ALA A 794 -26.93 -13.02 29.80
C ALA A 794 -26.02 -13.38 28.60
N GLY A 795 -25.88 -14.67 28.24
CA GLY A 795 -25.08 -15.13 27.11
C GLY A 795 -23.56 -15.22 27.35
N ARG A 796 -23.08 -14.88 28.55
CA ARG A 796 -21.66 -14.99 28.95
C ARG A 796 -21.31 -16.41 29.40
N VAL A 797 -20.07 -16.84 29.14
CA VAL A 797 -19.54 -18.17 29.53
C VAL A 797 -18.81 -18.08 30.87
N ALA A 798 -19.26 -18.87 31.83
CA ALA A 798 -18.66 -19.03 33.16
C ALA A 798 -17.96 -20.39 33.26
N ILE A 799 -16.84 -20.42 33.98
CA ILE A 799 -15.99 -21.59 34.14
C ILE A 799 -15.86 -21.89 35.64
N PRO A 800 -16.27 -23.07 36.11
CA PRO A 800 -15.98 -23.51 37.47
C PRO A 800 -14.48 -23.59 37.68
N TRP A 801 -13.98 -22.83 38.64
CA TRP A 801 -12.54 -22.63 38.81
C TRP A 801 -12.09 -22.93 40.22
N ASN A 802 -11.17 -23.88 40.35
CA ASN A 802 -10.51 -24.25 41.60
C ASN A 802 -9.03 -24.53 41.36
N ASP A 803 -8.26 -24.67 42.43
CA ASP A 803 -6.80 -24.80 42.36
C ASP A 803 -6.34 -26.07 41.59
N GLN A 804 -7.15 -27.13 41.59
CA GLN A 804 -6.87 -28.35 40.81
C GLN A 804 -7.05 -28.12 39.31
N VAL A 805 -8.12 -27.42 38.90
CA VAL A 805 -8.35 -27.05 37.49
C VAL A 805 -7.27 -26.10 36.99
N GLU A 806 -6.87 -25.13 37.82
CA GLU A 806 -5.80 -24.19 37.49
C GLU A 806 -4.46 -24.91 37.28
N THR A 807 -4.08 -25.81 38.19
CA THR A 807 -2.84 -26.60 38.08
C THR A 807 -2.83 -27.50 36.83
N ALA A 808 -3.94 -28.17 36.53
CA ALA A 808 -4.07 -29.00 35.33
C ALA A 808 -3.97 -28.17 34.03
N CYS A 809 -4.53 -26.96 34.03
CA CYS A 809 -4.48 -26.05 32.90
C CYS A 809 -3.10 -25.43 32.71
N LEU A 810 -2.40 -25.05 33.78
CA LEU A 810 -1.01 -24.56 33.72
C LEU A 810 -0.06 -25.63 33.20
N HIS A 811 -0.20 -26.88 33.66
CA HIS A 811 0.60 -27.99 33.14
C HIS A 811 0.35 -28.24 31.63
N ARG A 812 -0.91 -28.09 31.18
CA ARG A 812 -1.28 -28.18 29.76
C ARG A 812 -0.76 -26.99 28.95
N ALA A 813 -0.80 -25.78 29.50
CA ALA A 813 -0.21 -24.58 28.87
C ALA A 813 1.30 -24.75 28.68
N ALA A 814 2.02 -25.22 29.71
CA ALA A 814 3.46 -25.45 29.66
C ALA A 814 3.88 -26.47 28.58
N ARG A 815 3.06 -27.52 28.34
CA ARG A 815 3.26 -28.47 27.24
C ARG A 815 2.98 -27.87 25.86
N THR A 816 2.07 -26.91 25.77
CA THR A 816 1.71 -26.26 24.50
C THR A 816 2.73 -25.18 24.11
N VAL A 817 3.34 -24.49 25.10
CA VAL A 817 4.38 -23.47 24.88
C VAL A 817 5.72 -24.10 24.46
N LYS A 818 6.07 -25.31 24.95
CA LYS A 818 7.29 -26.02 24.52
C LYS A 818 7.33 -26.38 23.03
N VAL A 819 6.17 -26.49 22.36
CA VAL A 819 6.09 -26.81 20.91
C VAL A 819 6.28 -25.57 20.02
N ASN A 820 6.05 -24.36 20.54
CA ASN A 820 6.16 -23.11 19.77
C ASN A 820 7.49 -22.35 19.96
N SER A 821 8.38 -22.83 20.84
CA SER A 821 9.69 -22.20 21.07
C SER A 821 10.72 -22.41 19.94
N THR A 822 10.41 -23.22 18.93
CA THR A 822 11.30 -23.45 17.75
C THR A 822 10.98 -22.52 16.57
N THR A 823 10.09 -21.52 16.71
CA THR A 823 9.68 -20.66 15.58
C THR A 823 9.66 -19.16 15.90
N GLN A 824 10.45 -18.70 16.87
CA GLN A 824 10.67 -17.26 17.10
C GLN A 824 12.14 -16.94 17.35
N THR A 825 12.92 -16.90 16.28
CA THR A 825 14.12 -16.07 16.20
C THR A 825 14.37 -15.78 14.72
N ILE A 826 13.87 -14.63 14.24
CA ILE A 826 14.43 -13.75 13.19
C ILE A 826 13.54 -12.49 13.20
N THR A 827 13.89 -11.55 14.07
CA THR A 827 13.67 -10.11 13.90
C THR A 827 14.60 -9.38 14.89
N ALA A 828 15.90 -9.42 14.59
CA ALA A 828 16.88 -8.46 15.07
C ALA A 828 18.17 -8.57 14.25
N ARG A 829 18.22 -7.85 13.12
CA ARG A 829 19.37 -7.06 12.62
C ARG A 829 19.06 -6.48 11.24
#